data_AF-A0A936D9S5-F1
#
_entry.id   AF-A0A936D9S5-F1
#
_cell.length_a   1.000
_cell.length_b   1.000
_cell.length_c   1.000
_cell.angle_alpha   90.00
_cell.angle_beta   90.00
_cell.angle_gamma   90.00
#
_symmetry.space_group_name_H-M   'P 1'
#
loop_
_entity.id
_entity.type
_entity.pdbx_description
1 polymer ?
#
loop_
_entity_poly.entity_id
_entity_poly.type
_entity_poly.pdbx_seq_one_letter_code
_entity_poly.pdbx_strand_id
1 'polypeptide(L)'
;MGSFFGNVQVRGNTWLMTAVVNAIRKGAEGADEVTDPALADRTVLVLPPDAGGFITVYDEAGEGAGGLDDLAAKVSRAARGHAFSVLVHDSDVLRLGLFRSGERRDTFDSYPDYFGDGETTKKKPKPGAPRKDAGDPRAWEPLLAPGHTQDDLRAAFAAEDLFAESTLRKIAEQLGCDPARVSTGYRYVTTGGAALPEGTVTLRFRAKERPAYEATSEGPPKLEVHMPYGEARQALAVGDELRLPFAAKNVGGASRGLTVTVWGDGLTKELVAVERFEVLLGNVLAGAKHTTHVPEARVSEAGERLLVVDLPDAELTAGTAMPVFSPGVDVRRAMDAWQRAMVHVNVVGKVVAPGEGSLLCALVPRENRDEGAWAGTYMLALDPPFAKPLRAALEADMPGGISHLLRPLAGTRYLTALVAIDAPRAEAASFAREALTLLRDTLGDGGGEVSTAIYRKDPGARPKSGKGKAKSLLFGKRLEGLVDAMVNESQVDVTVYDGPAFDPETGPRPAVFGLTFGTTVLPDREEARVPTLSLWFDTEAASVPRAHREKVVEELRAGLVAIVDRAMAQKGVQASVFRVGAPSSMGATAYETACRQPHAVGTQRAFVTRYLRVPGDDTTWLGPTLVAALGEAGRGALARLGDVGPCGGGLRVTLRDRARFAELEQALAPLLPTYEEAHALARTLLRGESA
;
A
#
# COMPACT_ATOMS: atom_id res chain seq x y z
N MET A 1 6.71 2.72 2.76
CA MET A 1 6.70 4.14 2.37
C MET A 1 7.99 4.38 1.61
N GLY A 2 7.91 4.93 0.41
CA GLY A 2 9.07 5.28 -0.39
C GLY A 2 9.83 6.45 0.22
N SER A 3 10.97 6.80 -0.37
CA SER A 3 11.76 7.94 0.03
C SER A 3 11.12 9.24 -0.47
N PHE A 4 11.27 10.30 0.31
CA PHE A 4 10.81 11.63 -0.06
C PHE A 4 11.85 12.64 0.38
N PHE A 5 12.59 13.21 -0.57
CA PHE A 5 13.65 14.18 -0.28
C PHE A 5 13.84 15.19 -1.40
N GLY A 6 14.40 16.33 -1.00
CA GLY A 6 14.82 17.39 -1.90
C GLY A 6 16.21 17.92 -1.56
N ASN A 7 16.98 18.29 -2.57
CA ASN A 7 18.26 18.97 -2.40
C ASN A 7 18.61 19.82 -3.63
N VAL A 8 19.65 20.65 -3.50
CA VAL A 8 20.20 21.42 -4.61
C VAL A 8 21.69 21.13 -4.74
N GLN A 9 22.14 20.86 -5.96
CA GLN A 9 23.55 20.68 -6.30
C GLN A 9 24.05 21.89 -7.07
N VAL A 10 25.15 22.51 -6.63
CA VAL A 10 25.73 23.70 -7.27
C VAL A 10 27.13 23.38 -7.75
N ARG A 11 27.40 23.55 -9.04
CA ARG A 11 28.75 23.37 -9.58
C ARG A 11 29.64 24.51 -9.07
N GLY A 12 30.72 24.18 -8.37
CA GLY A 12 31.60 25.19 -7.79
C GLY A 12 32.82 24.65 -7.06
N ASN A 13 33.43 25.53 -6.28
CA ASN A 13 34.60 25.23 -5.45
C ASN A 13 34.42 25.90 -4.08
N THR A 14 35.38 25.72 -3.18
CA THR A 14 35.30 26.24 -1.80
C THR A 14 35.11 27.76 -1.75
N TRP A 15 35.66 28.51 -2.70
CA TRP A 15 35.44 29.97 -2.77
C TRP A 15 34.00 30.32 -3.16
N LEU A 16 33.42 29.61 -4.13
CA LEU A 16 32.02 29.78 -4.52
C LEU A 16 31.04 29.35 -3.43
N MET A 17 31.43 28.42 -2.55
CA MET A 17 30.63 28.04 -1.39
C MET A 17 30.32 29.24 -0.48
N THR A 18 31.27 30.16 -0.28
CA THR A 18 31.02 31.40 0.47
C THR A 18 29.97 32.28 -0.21
N ALA A 19 29.98 32.37 -1.55
CA ALA A 19 28.96 33.10 -2.30
C ALA A 19 27.58 32.44 -2.17
N VAL A 20 27.51 31.11 -2.21
CA VAL A 20 26.28 30.33 -1.98
C VAL A 20 25.73 30.59 -0.57
N VAL A 21 26.57 30.47 0.46
CA VAL A 21 26.20 30.76 1.87
C VAL A 21 25.65 32.18 2.03
N ASN A 22 26.34 33.17 1.48
CA ASN A 22 25.90 34.57 1.56
C ASN A 22 24.59 34.81 0.80
N ALA A 23 24.36 34.11 -0.30
CA ALA A 23 23.10 34.20 -1.04
C ALA A 23 21.93 33.59 -0.27
N ILE A 24 22.15 32.48 0.44
CA ILE A 24 21.15 31.87 1.33
C ILE A 24 20.83 32.85 2.47
N ARG A 25 21.85 33.42 3.14
CA ARG A 25 21.67 34.44 4.19
C ARG A 25 20.88 35.65 3.70
N LYS A 26 21.29 36.24 2.57
CA LYS A 26 20.57 37.37 1.96
C LYS A 26 19.13 37.01 1.59
N GLY A 27 18.92 35.75 1.20
CA GLY A 27 17.63 35.22 0.82
C GLY A 27 16.70 34.87 1.98
N ALA A 28 17.14 34.98 3.23
CA ALA A 28 16.37 34.74 4.45
C ALA A 28 15.75 36.03 5.01
N GLU A 29 15.19 36.87 4.13
CA GLU A 29 14.47 38.08 4.53
C GLU A 29 13.31 37.71 5.46
N GLY A 30 13.17 38.41 6.59
CA GLY A 30 12.17 38.09 7.62
C GLY A 30 12.63 37.10 8.70
N ALA A 31 13.89 36.66 8.68
CA ALA A 31 14.48 35.84 9.73
C ALA A 31 15.81 36.41 10.26
N ASP A 32 16.18 36.03 11.47
CA ASP A 32 17.48 36.30 12.09
C ASP A 32 18.30 35.01 12.12
N GLU A 33 19.60 35.09 11.80
CA GLU A 33 20.51 33.95 11.94
C GLU A 33 20.80 33.71 13.42
N VAL A 34 20.62 32.47 13.88
CA VAL A 34 20.81 32.07 15.28
C VAL A 34 21.86 30.98 15.40
N THR A 35 22.58 30.93 16.51
CA THR A 35 23.58 29.86 16.76
C THR A 35 22.98 28.67 17.48
N ASP A 36 21.97 28.91 18.32
CA ASP A 36 21.30 27.87 19.11
C ASP A 36 20.34 27.06 18.21
N PRO A 37 20.56 25.74 18.05
CA PRO A 37 19.63 24.88 17.31
C PRO A 37 18.21 24.86 17.87
N ALA A 38 18.03 25.06 19.19
CA ALA A 38 16.70 25.06 19.81
C ALA A 38 15.84 26.27 19.40
N LEU A 39 16.46 27.33 18.89
CA LEU A 39 15.79 28.54 18.43
C LEU A 39 15.53 28.55 16.92
N ALA A 40 16.02 27.56 16.17
CA ALA A 40 15.98 27.55 14.72
C ALA A 40 14.61 27.10 14.17
N ASP A 41 14.01 27.93 13.33
CA ASP A 41 12.78 27.61 12.59
C ASP A 41 13.05 26.94 11.25
N ARG A 42 14.25 27.16 10.70
CA ARG A 42 14.75 26.54 9.47
C ARG A 42 16.25 26.37 9.56
N THR A 43 16.74 25.20 9.18
CA THR A 43 18.17 24.93 9.04
C THR A 43 18.53 24.63 7.60
N VAL A 44 19.64 25.18 7.14
CA VAL A 44 20.23 24.89 5.84
C VAL A 44 21.66 24.38 6.05
N LEU A 45 21.94 23.22 5.49
CA LEU A 45 23.27 22.62 5.46
C LEU A 45 23.89 22.88 4.10
N VAL A 46 25.05 23.53 4.06
CA VAL A 46 25.84 23.73 2.85
C VAL A 46 27.10 22.89 2.99
N LEU A 47 27.19 21.82 2.21
CA LEU A 47 28.33 20.91 2.23
C LEU A 47 29.45 21.44 1.32
N PRO A 48 30.72 21.18 1.65
CA PRO A 48 31.83 21.54 0.76
C PRO A 48 31.72 20.80 -0.58
N PRO A 49 32.38 21.30 -1.65
CA PRO A 49 32.45 20.61 -2.92
C PRO A 49 32.87 19.14 -2.75
N ASP A 50 32.14 18.23 -3.38
CA ASP A 50 32.56 16.83 -3.51
C ASP A 50 33.72 16.66 -4.51
N ALA A 51 34.14 15.41 -4.77
CA ALA A 51 35.20 15.12 -5.74
C ALA A 51 34.86 15.57 -7.17
N GLY A 52 33.57 15.70 -7.50
CA GLY A 52 33.08 16.23 -8.77
C GLY A 52 32.98 17.74 -8.82
N GLY A 53 33.27 18.45 -7.72
CA GLY A 53 33.13 19.90 -7.63
C GLY A 53 31.68 20.37 -7.44
N PHE A 54 30.83 19.57 -6.79
CA PHE A 54 29.47 19.97 -6.43
C PHE A 54 29.33 20.31 -4.95
N ILE A 55 28.85 21.52 -4.69
CA ILE A 55 28.38 21.97 -3.39
C ILE A 55 26.95 21.49 -3.24
N THR A 56 26.68 20.68 -2.23
CA THR A 56 25.33 20.21 -1.92
C THR A 56 24.67 21.13 -0.89
N VAL A 57 23.43 21.55 -1.15
CA VAL A 57 22.60 22.31 -0.23
C VAL A 57 21.41 21.47 0.18
N TYR A 58 21.32 21.16 1.46
CA TYR A 58 20.13 20.58 2.08
C TYR A 58 19.39 21.67 2.85
N ASP A 59 18.15 21.91 2.47
CA ASP A 59 17.31 22.95 3.06
C ASP A 59 16.08 22.31 3.68
N GLU A 60 15.90 22.46 4.99
CA GLU A 60 14.76 21.92 5.73
C GLU A 60 13.41 22.34 5.10
N ALA A 61 13.32 23.58 4.60
CA ALA A 61 12.11 24.09 3.96
C ALA A 61 11.88 23.51 2.55
N GLY A 62 12.96 23.15 1.86
CA GLY A 62 12.95 22.60 0.50
C GLY A 62 12.76 21.09 0.45
N GLU A 63 12.71 20.40 1.58
CA GLU A 63 12.43 18.96 1.56
C GLU A 63 10.99 18.63 1.18
N GLY A 64 10.06 19.58 1.26
CA GLY A 64 8.72 19.49 0.69
C GLY A 64 8.70 19.82 -0.81
N ALA A 65 7.57 19.59 -1.50
CA ALA A 65 7.43 19.86 -2.94
C ALA A 65 7.51 21.36 -3.34
N GLY A 66 8.00 22.26 -2.47
CA GLY A 66 8.07 23.70 -2.70
C GLY A 66 9.46 24.30 -2.42
N GLY A 67 9.82 25.38 -3.13
CA GLY A 67 10.99 26.21 -2.83
C GLY A 67 12.36 25.73 -3.34
N LEU A 68 12.50 24.47 -3.76
CA LEU A 68 13.78 23.93 -4.29
C LEU A 68 14.25 24.65 -5.56
N ASP A 69 13.35 24.90 -6.50
CA ASP A 69 13.65 25.61 -7.75
C ASP A 69 14.08 27.07 -7.49
N ASP A 70 13.42 27.75 -6.54
CA ASP A 70 13.79 29.11 -6.13
C ASP A 70 15.16 29.14 -5.46
N LEU A 71 15.45 28.15 -4.62
CA LEU A 71 16.77 27.97 -4.02
C LEU A 71 17.83 27.74 -5.10
N ALA A 72 17.60 26.82 -6.04
CA ALA A 72 18.51 26.51 -7.15
C ALA A 72 18.76 27.74 -8.06
N ALA A 73 17.72 28.53 -8.35
CA ALA A 73 17.85 29.79 -9.06
C ALA A 73 18.72 30.79 -8.27
N LYS A 74 18.44 30.96 -6.97
CA LYS A 74 19.18 31.90 -6.10
C LYS A 74 20.66 31.55 -6.01
N VAL A 75 21.00 30.28 -5.77
CA VAL A 75 22.39 29.84 -5.60
C VAL A 75 23.15 29.77 -6.93
N SER A 76 22.50 29.41 -8.05
CA SER A 76 23.13 29.46 -9.38
C SER A 76 23.48 30.90 -9.81
N ARG A 77 22.63 31.88 -9.46
CA ARG A 77 22.91 33.31 -9.65
C ARG A 77 24.14 33.75 -8.86
N ALA A 78 24.21 33.36 -7.59
CA ALA A 78 25.32 33.70 -6.72
C ALA A 78 26.65 33.09 -7.17
N ALA A 79 26.62 31.82 -7.58
CA ALA A 79 27.78 31.12 -8.11
C ALA A 79 28.16 31.57 -9.54
N ARG A 80 27.30 32.36 -10.21
CA ARG A 80 27.39 32.67 -11.65
C ARG A 80 27.59 31.42 -12.52
N GLY A 81 27.01 30.31 -12.09
CA GLY A 81 27.26 28.98 -12.62
C GLY A 81 25.98 28.17 -12.77
N HIS A 82 26.14 26.86 -12.83
CA HIS A 82 25.04 25.91 -12.93
C HIS A 82 24.66 25.39 -11.54
N ALA A 83 23.37 25.21 -11.32
CA ALA A 83 22.84 24.43 -10.21
C ALA A 83 21.68 23.58 -10.71
N PHE A 84 21.37 22.48 -10.04
CA PHE A 84 20.12 21.77 -10.27
C PHE A 84 19.43 21.39 -8.96
N SER A 85 18.10 21.48 -8.97
CA SER A 85 17.24 20.95 -7.92
C SER A 85 17.00 19.46 -8.15
N VAL A 86 16.84 18.71 -7.06
CA VAL A 86 16.47 17.30 -7.05
C VAL A 86 15.25 17.16 -6.16
N LEU A 87 14.21 16.49 -6.64
CA LEU A 87 13.06 16.06 -5.87
C LEU A 87 12.79 14.59 -6.17
N VAL A 88 12.84 13.74 -5.15
CA VAL A 88 12.33 12.37 -5.20
C VAL A 88 11.05 12.31 -4.39
N HIS A 89 9.97 11.80 -4.99
CA HIS A 89 8.66 11.69 -4.38
C HIS A 89 8.21 10.23 -4.30
N ASP A 90 8.07 9.72 -3.07
CA ASP A 90 7.65 8.36 -2.72
C ASP A 90 8.42 7.25 -3.45
N SER A 91 9.71 7.47 -3.72
CA SER A 91 10.56 6.63 -4.58
C SER A 91 10.07 6.39 -6.02
N ASP A 92 8.96 6.99 -6.44
CA ASP A 92 8.33 6.73 -7.74
C ASP A 92 8.61 7.81 -8.77
N VAL A 93 8.78 9.06 -8.32
CA VAL A 93 8.96 10.20 -9.23
C VAL A 93 10.27 10.90 -8.92
N LEU A 94 11.06 11.11 -9.97
CA LEU A 94 12.26 11.92 -9.96
C LEU A 94 11.99 13.19 -10.77
N ARG A 95 12.13 14.34 -10.15
CA ARG A 95 12.10 15.64 -10.82
C ARG A 95 13.41 16.38 -10.61
N LEU A 96 13.97 16.90 -11.70
CA LEU A 96 15.17 17.72 -11.71
C LEU A 96 14.87 19.06 -12.40
N GLY A 97 15.31 20.17 -11.81
CA GLY A 97 15.29 21.49 -12.45
C GLY A 97 16.70 22.00 -12.67
N LEU A 98 17.11 22.24 -13.91
CA LEU A 98 18.44 22.79 -14.22
C LEU A 98 18.39 24.31 -14.29
N PHE A 99 19.31 24.98 -13.60
CA PHE A 99 19.42 26.44 -13.53
C PHE A 99 20.82 26.92 -13.91
N ARG A 100 20.88 28.08 -14.57
CA ARG A 100 22.14 28.79 -14.84
C ARG A 100 21.96 30.27 -14.56
N SER A 101 22.78 30.80 -13.65
CA SER A 101 22.76 32.22 -13.29
C SER A 101 21.38 32.74 -12.84
N GLY A 102 20.55 31.87 -12.26
CA GLY A 102 19.21 32.20 -11.79
C GLY A 102 18.07 32.03 -12.80
N GLU A 103 18.34 31.54 -14.00
CA GLU A 103 17.32 31.18 -14.98
C GLU A 103 17.21 29.67 -15.12
N ARG A 104 15.98 29.14 -15.16
CA ARG A 104 15.73 27.73 -15.45
C ARG A 104 16.03 27.44 -16.92
N ARG A 105 16.87 26.43 -17.18
CA ARG A 105 17.31 26.01 -18.52
C ARG A 105 16.62 24.75 -18.99
N ASP A 106 16.32 23.84 -18.08
CA ASP A 106 15.70 22.55 -18.39
C ASP A 106 14.93 21.99 -17.21
N THR A 107 14.06 21.01 -17.48
CA THR A 107 13.36 20.22 -16.46
C THR A 107 13.28 18.77 -16.93
N PHE A 108 13.65 17.86 -16.04
CA PHE A 108 13.43 16.42 -16.18
C PHE A 108 12.37 15.99 -15.16
N ASP A 109 11.36 15.27 -15.62
CA ASP A 109 10.36 14.61 -14.78
C ASP A 109 10.21 13.17 -15.27
N SER A 110 10.51 12.19 -14.41
CA SER A 110 10.35 10.78 -14.76
C SER A 110 8.88 10.38 -14.92
N TYR A 111 7.95 11.19 -14.41
CA TYR A 111 6.52 11.00 -14.54
C TYR A 111 5.72 12.33 -14.56
N PRO A 112 5.76 13.09 -15.67
CA PRO A 112 5.26 14.47 -15.75
C PRO A 112 3.75 14.65 -15.48
N ASP A 113 2.96 13.57 -15.64
CA ASP A 113 1.52 13.59 -15.37
C ASP A 113 1.19 13.30 -13.90
N TYR A 114 2.16 13.00 -13.05
CA TYR A 114 1.94 12.62 -11.65
C TYR A 114 1.34 13.75 -10.81
N PHE A 115 1.83 14.98 -11.01
CA PHE A 115 1.38 16.18 -10.29
C PHE A 115 0.30 16.98 -11.03
N GLY A 116 -0.20 16.46 -12.17
CA GLY A 116 -1.19 17.17 -12.97
C GLY A 116 -2.58 17.08 -12.37
N ASP A 117 -3.24 18.24 -12.22
CA ASP A 117 -4.68 18.32 -11.97
C ASP A 117 -5.39 17.57 -13.11
N GLY A 118 -6.21 16.57 -12.78
CA GLY A 118 -6.76 15.56 -13.69
C GLY A 118 -7.57 16.05 -14.92
N GLU A 119 -7.55 17.34 -15.25
CA GLU A 119 -8.25 17.93 -16.39
C GLU A 119 -7.38 18.27 -17.62
N THR A 120 -6.06 18.44 -17.51
CA THR A 120 -5.25 18.92 -18.65
C THR A 120 -4.23 17.92 -19.19
N THR A 121 -4.73 16.85 -19.83
CA THR A 121 -4.36 16.43 -21.21
C THR A 121 -4.89 15.01 -21.49
N LYS A 122 -6.12 14.92 -22.03
CA LYS A 122 -6.75 13.65 -22.47
C LYS A 122 -6.07 12.96 -23.67
N LYS A 123 -4.83 13.34 -24.04
CA LYS A 123 -4.05 12.63 -25.06
C LYS A 123 -2.79 12.08 -24.40
N LYS A 124 -2.82 10.80 -24.03
CA LYS A 124 -1.60 10.03 -23.78
C LYS A 124 -0.61 10.34 -24.91
N PRO A 125 0.64 10.75 -24.60
CA PRO A 125 1.65 10.96 -25.63
C PRO A 125 1.73 9.71 -26.50
N LYS A 126 1.79 9.90 -27.83
CA LYS A 126 1.98 8.77 -28.75
C LYS A 126 3.26 8.03 -28.34
N PRO A 127 3.29 6.69 -28.40
CA PRO A 127 4.54 5.95 -28.21
C PRO A 127 5.64 6.53 -29.10
N GLY A 128 6.75 6.95 -28.51
CA GLY A 128 7.87 7.58 -29.22
C GLY A 128 7.79 9.10 -29.43
N ALA A 129 6.72 9.78 -29.00
CA ALA A 129 6.71 11.23 -28.93
C ALA A 129 7.59 11.71 -27.75
N PRO A 130 8.33 12.83 -27.89
CA PRO A 130 9.08 13.40 -26.77
C PRO A 130 8.12 13.66 -25.61
N ARG A 131 8.41 13.12 -24.43
CA ARG A 131 7.64 13.44 -23.22
C ARG A 131 7.86 14.92 -22.92
N LYS A 132 6.80 15.63 -22.52
CA LYS A 132 6.95 16.97 -21.96
C LYS A 132 7.83 16.83 -20.72
N ASP A 133 8.85 17.67 -20.60
CA ASP A 133 9.82 17.63 -19.49
C ASP A 133 10.63 16.32 -19.40
N ALA A 134 10.96 15.70 -20.55
CA ALA A 134 11.85 14.51 -20.62
C ALA A 134 13.33 14.80 -20.33
N GLY A 135 13.68 16.05 -19.99
CA GLY A 135 15.04 16.57 -19.99
C GLY A 135 15.65 16.72 -21.40
N ASP A 136 16.45 17.76 -21.61
CA ASP A 136 17.26 17.96 -22.81
C ASP A 136 18.75 17.71 -22.46
N PRO A 137 19.33 16.54 -22.79
CA PRO A 137 20.73 16.24 -22.49
C PRO A 137 21.73 17.31 -22.96
N ARG A 138 21.40 18.09 -23.99
CA ARG A 138 22.25 19.20 -24.46
C ARG A 138 22.34 20.33 -23.44
N ALA A 139 21.28 20.59 -22.70
CA ALA A 139 21.27 21.62 -21.66
C ALA A 139 22.20 21.27 -20.48
N TRP A 140 22.40 19.97 -20.23
CA TRP A 140 23.21 19.43 -19.14
C TRP A 140 24.68 19.17 -19.52
N GLU A 141 25.04 19.28 -20.80
CA GLU A 141 26.40 19.05 -21.29
C GLU A 141 27.50 19.76 -20.45
N PRO A 142 27.34 21.03 -20.00
CA PRO A 142 28.35 21.70 -19.19
C PRO A 142 28.61 21.07 -17.81
N LEU A 143 27.75 20.15 -17.37
CA LEU A 143 27.85 19.45 -16.08
C LEU A 143 28.40 18.03 -16.20
N LEU A 144 28.58 17.49 -17.41
CA LEU A 144 29.04 16.11 -17.59
C LEU A 144 30.44 15.90 -16.98
N ALA A 145 30.61 14.77 -16.31
CA ALA A 145 31.91 14.34 -15.83
C ALA A 145 32.82 13.94 -17.00
N PRO A 146 34.16 14.04 -16.82
CA PRO A 146 35.10 13.62 -17.85
C PRO A 146 34.84 12.17 -18.29
N GLY A 147 34.75 11.94 -19.61
CA GLY A 147 34.50 10.62 -20.19
C GLY A 147 33.03 10.27 -20.43
N HIS A 148 32.09 11.09 -19.96
CA HIS A 148 30.66 10.91 -20.19
C HIS A 148 30.14 11.82 -21.32
N THR A 149 29.07 11.38 -21.96
CA THR A 149 28.49 12.01 -23.15
C THR A 149 27.02 12.37 -22.96
N GLN A 150 26.47 13.20 -23.86
CA GLN A 150 25.04 13.49 -23.89
C GLN A 150 24.19 12.23 -24.14
N ASP A 151 24.75 11.22 -24.81
CA ASP A 151 24.06 9.97 -25.11
C ASP A 151 23.90 9.11 -23.85
N ASP A 152 24.90 9.11 -22.97
CA ASP A 152 24.82 8.43 -21.66
C ASP A 152 23.72 9.05 -20.79
N LEU A 153 23.64 10.38 -20.76
CA LEU A 153 22.59 11.08 -20.03
C LEU A 153 21.20 10.86 -20.66
N ARG A 154 21.11 10.81 -21.99
CA ARG A 154 19.86 10.44 -22.69
C ARG A 154 19.40 9.04 -22.31
N ALA A 155 20.32 8.08 -22.20
CA ALA A 155 20.00 6.73 -21.76
C ALA A 155 19.51 6.71 -20.30
N ALA A 156 20.13 7.51 -19.41
CA ALA A 156 19.68 7.65 -18.04
C ALA A 156 18.28 8.29 -17.93
N PHE A 157 17.98 9.36 -18.67
CA PHE A 157 16.65 9.98 -18.70
C PHE A 157 15.57 9.05 -19.28
N ALA A 158 15.93 8.16 -20.19
CA ALA A 158 15.02 7.20 -20.78
C ALA A 158 14.83 5.91 -19.94
N ALA A 159 15.57 5.75 -18.84
CA ALA A 159 15.49 4.56 -18.01
C ALA A 159 14.10 4.43 -17.37
N GLU A 160 13.56 3.20 -17.38
CA GLU A 160 12.26 2.87 -16.76
C GLU A 160 12.48 2.05 -15.49
N ASP A 161 13.36 2.56 -14.62
CA ASP A 161 13.65 1.93 -13.33
C ASP A 161 12.43 1.97 -12.40
N LEU A 162 12.27 0.96 -11.57
CA LEU A 162 11.21 0.87 -10.57
C LEU A 162 11.30 2.04 -9.58
N PHE A 163 12.51 2.31 -9.08
CA PHE A 163 12.79 3.33 -8.09
C PHE A 163 13.51 4.54 -8.70
N ALA A 164 12.98 5.73 -8.45
CA ALA A 164 13.51 7.03 -8.87
C ALA A 164 14.99 7.23 -8.50
N GLU A 165 15.40 6.70 -7.35
CA GLU A 165 16.77 6.76 -6.84
C GLU A 165 17.76 6.00 -7.74
N SER A 166 17.30 4.95 -8.42
CA SER A 166 18.15 4.21 -9.37
C SER A 166 18.45 5.05 -10.61
N THR A 167 17.43 5.73 -11.14
CA THR A 167 17.60 6.70 -12.23
C THR A 167 18.47 7.88 -11.79
N LEU A 168 18.23 8.42 -10.59
CA LEU A 168 19.02 9.52 -10.02
C LEU A 168 20.49 9.13 -9.85
N ARG A 169 20.79 7.92 -9.37
CA ARG A 169 22.16 7.41 -9.24
C ARG A 169 22.88 7.37 -10.58
N LYS A 170 22.23 6.83 -11.62
CA LYS A 170 22.78 6.79 -12.99
C LYS A 170 23.09 8.21 -13.50
N ILE A 171 22.17 9.15 -13.28
CA ILE A 171 22.36 10.57 -13.64
C ILE A 171 23.53 11.17 -12.87
N ALA A 172 23.59 10.95 -11.55
CA ALA A 172 24.65 11.46 -10.68
C ALA A 172 26.03 11.04 -11.14
N GLU A 173 26.19 9.77 -11.51
CA GLU A 173 27.42 9.21 -12.09
C GLU A 173 27.81 9.95 -13.36
N GLN A 174 26.87 10.22 -14.28
CA GLN A 174 27.17 10.95 -15.53
C GLN A 174 27.60 12.40 -15.27
N LEU A 175 27.08 13.04 -14.21
CA LEU A 175 27.42 14.41 -13.83
C LEU A 175 28.68 14.48 -12.95
N GLY A 176 29.12 13.34 -12.41
CA GLY A 176 30.22 13.25 -11.42
C GLY A 176 29.84 13.74 -10.02
N CYS A 177 28.54 13.85 -9.72
CA CYS A 177 28.08 14.14 -8.36
C CYS A 177 28.27 12.91 -7.47
N ASP A 178 28.55 13.11 -6.18
CA ASP A 178 28.52 12.04 -5.18
C ASP A 178 27.10 11.45 -5.09
N PRO A 179 26.88 10.17 -5.48
CA PRO A 179 25.55 9.58 -5.50
C PRO A 179 24.89 9.52 -4.13
N ALA A 180 25.66 9.43 -3.05
CA ALA A 180 25.13 9.41 -1.69
C ALA A 180 24.57 10.78 -1.28
N ARG A 181 25.21 11.87 -1.70
CA ARG A 181 24.78 13.23 -1.39
C ARG A 181 23.55 13.66 -2.19
N VAL A 182 23.50 13.30 -3.46
CA VAL A 182 22.37 13.66 -4.32
C VAL A 182 21.13 12.82 -4.04
N SER A 183 21.29 11.59 -3.53
CA SER A 183 20.19 10.66 -3.24
C SER A 183 19.69 10.74 -1.79
N THR A 184 19.86 11.89 -1.14
CA THR A 184 19.42 12.12 0.25
C THR A 184 18.92 13.56 0.45
N GLY A 185 18.39 13.83 1.65
CA GLY A 185 17.87 15.14 2.04
C GLY A 185 18.26 15.51 3.46
N TYR A 186 17.94 16.76 3.84
CA TYR A 186 18.17 17.31 5.18
C TYR A 186 17.73 16.38 6.32
N ARG A 187 16.49 15.86 6.30
CA ARG A 187 15.94 14.94 7.31
C ARG A 187 16.77 13.68 7.43
N TYR A 188 17.03 12.99 6.33
CA TYR A 188 17.76 11.73 6.35
C TYR A 188 19.17 11.89 6.93
N VAL A 189 19.84 12.99 6.60
CA VAL A 189 21.18 13.28 7.11
C VAL A 189 21.16 13.66 8.59
N THR A 190 20.16 14.43 9.04
CA THR A 190 20.05 14.88 10.44
C THR A 190 19.53 13.81 11.39
N THR A 191 18.61 12.95 10.95
CA THR A 191 18.06 11.86 11.79
C THR A 191 18.88 10.58 11.71
N GLY A 192 19.59 10.34 10.61
CA GLY A 192 20.38 9.13 10.38
C GLY A 192 21.70 9.09 11.15
N GLY A 193 22.09 10.17 11.83
CA GLY A 193 23.33 10.26 12.59
C GLY A 193 24.60 10.20 11.74
N ALA A 194 24.48 10.36 10.42
CA ALA A 194 25.62 10.37 9.51
C ALA A 194 26.51 11.58 9.81
N ALA A 195 27.81 11.35 9.92
CA ALA A 195 28.77 12.44 10.08
C ALA A 195 28.76 13.31 8.82
N LEU A 196 28.51 14.61 9.02
CA LEU A 196 28.62 15.59 7.95
C LEU A 196 30.10 15.76 7.54
N PRO A 197 30.40 16.00 6.25
CA PRO A 197 31.77 16.28 5.81
C PRO A 197 32.38 17.46 6.56
N GLU A 198 33.69 17.40 6.82
CA GLU A 198 34.43 18.53 7.40
C GLU A 198 34.30 19.76 6.50
N GLY A 199 34.09 20.94 7.10
CA GLY A 199 33.85 22.18 6.36
C GLY A 199 32.39 22.44 5.99
N THR A 200 31.45 21.58 6.40
CA THR A 200 30.01 21.84 6.27
C THR A 200 29.62 23.11 7.05
N VAL A 201 28.91 24.02 6.40
CA VAL A 201 28.36 25.23 7.01
C VAL A 201 26.89 25.00 7.36
N THR A 202 26.55 25.14 8.64
CA THR A 202 25.18 25.05 9.14
C THR A 202 24.62 26.45 9.38
N LEU A 203 23.64 26.84 8.59
CA LEU A 203 22.91 28.10 8.75
C LEU A 203 21.59 27.81 9.45
N ARG A 204 21.26 28.57 10.48
CA ARG A 204 20.02 28.42 11.25
C ARG A 204 19.31 29.75 11.30
N PHE A 205 18.05 29.74 10.91
CA PHE A 205 17.24 30.94 10.81
C PHE A 205 16.06 30.84 11.76
N ARG A 206 15.84 31.90 12.52
CA ARG A 206 14.66 32.10 13.35
C ARG A 206 13.78 33.17 12.70
N ALA A 207 12.52 32.86 12.43
CA ALA A 207 11.58 33.82 11.87
C ALA A 207 11.34 34.97 12.87
N LYS A 208 11.36 36.22 12.37
CA LYS A 208 11.11 37.44 13.16
C LYS A 208 9.67 37.49 13.63
N GLU A 209 8.76 37.18 12.73
CA GLU A 209 7.37 36.88 13.05
C GLU A 209 7.28 35.39 13.37
N ARG A 210 6.80 35.05 14.57
CA ARG A 210 6.69 33.64 14.96
C ARG A 210 5.68 32.94 14.06
N PRO A 211 5.96 31.72 13.60
CA PRO A 211 5.02 30.99 12.78
C PRO A 211 3.67 30.83 13.48
N ALA A 212 2.58 30.99 12.73
CA ALA A 212 1.23 30.97 13.31
C ALA A 212 0.83 29.62 13.94
N TYR A 213 1.53 28.51 13.64
CA TYR A 213 1.32 27.23 14.34
C TYR A 213 1.83 27.22 15.79
N GLU A 214 2.59 28.25 16.20
CA GLU A 214 2.99 28.47 17.59
C GLU A 214 2.00 29.32 18.37
N ALA A 215 1.11 30.03 17.68
CA ALA A 215 0.03 30.75 18.32
C ALA A 215 -0.99 29.74 18.87
N THR A 216 -1.18 29.79 20.19
CA THR A 216 -2.17 28.98 20.89
C THR A 216 -3.53 29.65 20.85
N SER A 217 -4.58 28.85 20.66
CA SER A 217 -5.96 29.30 20.83
C SER A 217 -6.23 29.75 22.27
N GLU A 218 -7.06 30.78 22.42
CA GLU A 218 -7.55 31.27 23.72
C GLU A 218 -8.98 30.80 23.99
N GLY A 219 -9.48 31.05 25.20
CA GLY A 219 -10.86 30.73 25.60
C GLY A 219 -11.02 29.33 26.22
N PRO A 220 -12.26 28.90 26.50
CA PRO A 220 -12.52 27.60 27.10
C PRO A 220 -12.08 26.44 26.17
N PRO A 221 -11.75 25.25 26.70
CA PRO A 221 -11.40 24.10 25.87
C PRO A 221 -12.58 23.69 25.00
N LYS A 222 -12.29 23.26 23.77
CA LYS A 222 -13.30 22.77 22.83
C LYS A 222 -12.70 21.68 21.97
N LEU A 223 -13.31 20.50 22.00
CA LEU A 223 -12.85 19.36 21.22
C LEU A 223 -13.58 19.32 19.89
N GLU A 224 -12.82 19.26 18.80
CA GLU A 224 -13.34 19.13 17.45
C GLU A 224 -12.61 18.03 16.68
N VAL A 225 -13.31 17.43 15.73
CA VAL A 225 -12.78 16.37 14.90
C VAL A 225 -12.57 16.90 13.49
N HIS A 226 -11.37 16.64 12.96
CA HIS A 226 -11.00 17.06 11.61
C HIS A 226 -11.35 16.04 10.53
N MET A 227 -11.59 14.78 10.91
CA MET A 227 -11.94 13.67 10.01
C MET A 227 -13.07 12.86 10.66
N PRO A 228 -14.26 12.72 10.05
CA PRO A 228 -15.36 12.00 10.66
C PRO A 228 -14.95 10.56 11.02
N TYR A 229 -15.11 10.19 12.29
CA TYR A 229 -14.96 8.81 12.75
C TYR A 229 -16.31 8.09 12.66
N GLY A 230 -16.30 6.83 12.25
CA GLY A 230 -17.46 5.94 12.44
C GLY A 230 -18.53 5.96 11.35
N GLU A 231 -18.34 6.66 10.22
CA GLU A 231 -19.24 6.54 9.07
C GLU A 231 -19.20 5.13 8.45
N ALA A 232 -18.04 4.48 8.48
CA ALA A 232 -17.89 3.10 8.04
C ALA A 232 -18.34 2.12 9.13
N ARG A 233 -19.23 1.19 8.74
CA ARG A 233 -19.64 0.06 9.58
C ARG A 233 -18.40 -0.76 9.97
N GLN A 234 -18.22 -0.94 11.27
CA GLN A 234 -17.16 -1.77 11.83
C GLN A 234 -17.53 -3.24 11.58
N ALA A 235 -16.83 -3.84 10.62
CA ALA A 235 -17.01 -5.23 10.27
C ALA A 235 -16.07 -6.09 11.13
N LEU A 236 -16.61 -6.65 12.22
CA LEU A 236 -15.93 -7.58 13.13
C LEU A 236 -16.75 -8.87 13.23
N ALA A 237 -16.23 -9.92 13.86
CA ALA A 237 -16.94 -11.16 14.15
C ALA A 237 -16.84 -11.51 15.64
N VAL A 238 -17.78 -12.33 16.12
CA VAL A 238 -17.74 -12.88 17.48
C VAL A 238 -16.40 -13.54 17.77
N GLY A 239 -15.78 -13.14 18.88
CA GLY A 239 -14.44 -13.58 19.30
C GLY A 239 -13.33 -12.58 18.98
N ASP A 240 -13.55 -11.60 18.09
CA ASP A 240 -12.55 -10.58 17.81
C ASP A 240 -12.32 -9.63 18.99
N GLU A 241 -11.11 -9.04 19.04
CA GLU A 241 -10.86 -7.83 19.80
C GLU A 241 -11.68 -6.69 19.18
N LEU A 242 -12.57 -6.09 19.97
CA LEU A 242 -13.13 -4.80 19.64
C LEU A 242 -12.05 -3.75 19.90
N ARG A 243 -11.66 -2.99 18.87
CA ARG A 243 -10.75 -1.85 19.02
C ARG A 243 -11.24 -0.68 18.17
N LEU A 244 -11.82 0.33 18.81
CA LEU A 244 -12.39 1.50 18.14
C LEU A 244 -11.57 2.76 18.46
N PRO A 245 -10.74 3.25 17.51
CA PRO A 245 -9.92 4.43 17.71
C PRO A 245 -10.69 5.70 17.36
N PHE A 246 -10.90 6.60 18.32
CA PHE A 246 -11.37 7.96 18.03
C PHE A 246 -10.42 8.99 18.60
N ALA A 247 -10.36 10.16 17.98
CA ALA A 247 -9.53 11.24 18.46
C ALA A 247 -10.15 12.59 18.18
N ALA A 248 -10.00 13.55 19.10
CA ALA A 248 -10.40 14.92 18.88
C ALA A 248 -9.23 15.87 19.17
N LYS A 249 -9.23 17.01 18.49
CA LYS A 249 -8.30 18.10 18.70
C LYS A 249 -8.94 19.11 19.64
N ASN A 250 -8.21 19.58 20.65
CA ASN A 250 -8.58 20.81 21.32
C ASN A 250 -8.34 22.02 20.40
N VAL A 251 -9.39 22.76 20.06
CA VAL A 251 -9.32 24.01 19.27
C VAL A 251 -9.44 25.26 20.13
N GLY A 252 -9.79 25.11 21.41
CA GLY A 252 -9.86 26.17 22.40
C GLY A 252 -8.57 26.31 23.24
N GLY A 253 -8.67 27.00 24.37
CA GLY A 253 -7.54 27.14 25.30
C GLY A 253 -7.16 25.86 26.04
N ALA A 254 -6.02 25.89 26.73
CA ALA A 254 -5.57 24.78 27.56
C ALA A 254 -6.49 24.57 28.76
N SER A 255 -6.62 23.32 29.22
CA SER A 255 -7.46 22.99 30.38
C SER A 255 -6.97 21.74 31.10
N ARG A 256 -7.51 21.48 32.29
CA ARG A 256 -7.24 20.26 33.06
C ARG A 256 -8.52 19.48 33.32
N GLY A 257 -8.44 18.17 33.09
CA GLY A 257 -9.52 17.23 33.33
C GLY A 257 -10.26 16.83 32.05
N LEU A 258 -10.41 15.53 31.85
CA LEU A 258 -11.11 14.93 30.72
C LEU A 258 -11.97 13.77 31.21
N THR A 259 -13.20 13.67 30.71
CA THR A 259 -14.03 12.48 30.86
C THR A 259 -14.18 11.78 29.52
N VAL A 260 -13.99 10.46 29.51
CA VAL A 260 -14.23 9.59 28.35
C VAL A 260 -15.47 8.76 28.63
N THR A 261 -16.45 8.80 27.72
CA THR A 261 -17.72 8.09 27.90
C THR A 261 -18.06 7.26 26.65
N VAL A 262 -18.53 6.03 26.84
CA VAL A 262 -19.06 5.16 25.79
C VAL A 262 -20.44 4.65 26.16
N TRP A 263 -21.38 4.67 25.22
CA TRP A 263 -22.74 4.18 25.39
C TRP A 263 -23.33 3.72 24.05
N GLY A 264 -24.55 3.21 24.04
CA GLY A 264 -25.24 2.80 22.82
C GLY A 264 -25.74 1.36 22.87
N ASP A 265 -26.49 0.97 21.84
CA ASP A 265 -27.18 -0.32 21.81
C ASP A 265 -26.23 -1.51 21.64
N GLY A 266 -24.99 -1.30 21.17
CA GLY A 266 -23.94 -2.33 21.22
C GLY A 266 -23.65 -2.84 22.63
N LEU A 267 -23.79 -1.99 23.65
CA LEU A 267 -23.64 -2.37 25.06
C LEU A 267 -24.93 -2.96 25.65
N THR A 268 -26.09 -2.38 25.32
CA THR A 268 -27.38 -2.80 25.92
C THR A 268 -27.88 -4.12 25.35
N LYS A 269 -27.63 -4.39 24.06
CA LYS A 269 -27.88 -5.68 23.40
C LYS A 269 -26.79 -6.72 23.68
N GLU A 270 -25.77 -6.37 24.48
CA GLU A 270 -24.62 -7.23 24.78
C GLU A 270 -23.95 -7.77 23.51
N LEU A 271 -23.76 -6.91 22.50
CA LEU A 271 -23.04 -7.27 21.28
C LEU A 271 -21.52 -7.25 21.49
N VAL A 272 -21.07 -6.34 22.37
CA VAL A 272 -19.67 -6.16 22.73
C VAL A 272 -19.50 -6.06 24.24
N ALA A 273 -18.33 -6.49 24.72
CA ALA A 273 -17.88 -6.30 26.09
C ALA A 273 -16.65 -5.40 26.08
N VAL A 274 -16.81 -4.13 26.48
CA VAL A 274 -15.69 -3.20 26.60
C VAL A 274 -14.94 -3.47 27.90
N GLU A 275 -13.63 -3.66 27.81
CA GLU A 275 -12.76 -4.05 28.91
C GLU A 275 -11.94 -2.87 29.45
N ARG A 276 -11.48 -1.99 28.54
CA ARG A 276 -10.60 -0.86 28.90
C ARG A 276 -10.66 0.28 27.88
N PHE A 277 -10.26 1.46 28.32
CA PHE A 277 -9.91 2.60 27.46
C PHE A 277 -8.40 2.80 27.48
N GLU A 278 -7.80 2.92 26.30
CA GLU A 278 -6.40 3.32 26.13
C GLU A 278 -6.39 4.78 25.68
N VAL A 279 -5.84 5.67 26.51
CA VAL A 279 -5.87 7.13 26.31
C VAL A 279 -4.46 7.64 26.09
N LEU A 280 -4.27 8.39 25.00
CA LEU A 280 -3.03 9.08 24.66
C LEU A 280 -3.32 10.57 24.50
N LEU A 281 -2.58 11.40 25.23
CA LEU A 281 -2.68 12.86 25.18
C LEU A 281 -1.43 13.45 24.52
N GLY A 282 -1.63 14.22 23.45
CA GLY A 282 -0.56 14.88 22.71
C GLY A 282 0.02 14.04 21.56
N ASN A 283 1.25 14.38 21.17
CA ASN A 283 1.86 13.84 19.96
C ASN A 283 2.35 12.40 20.14
N VAL A 284 1.63 11.46 19.54
CA VAL A 284 1.92 10.01 19.59
C VAL A 284 3.32 9.69 19.06
N LEU A 285 3.79 10.41 18.04
CA LEU A 285 5.12 10.21 17.45
C LEU A 285 6.25 10.75 18.33
N ALA A 286 5.93 11.64 19.27
CA ALA A 286 6.88 12.22 20.23
C ALA A 286 6.80 11.55 21.62
N GLY A 287 6.22 10.35 21.71
CA GLY A 287 6.12 9.61 22.96
C GLY A 287 5.03 10.12 23.90
N ALA A 288 3.86 10.52 23.36
CA ALA A 288 2.69 10.87 24.15
C ALA A 288 2.45 9.86 25.29
N LYS A 289 2.01 10.37 26.45
CA LYS A 289 1.73 9.55 27.62
C LYS A 289 0.56 8.62 27.31
N HIS A 290 0.85 7.33 27.20
CA HIS A 290 -0.14 6.28 27.05
C HIS A 290 -0.58 5.79 28.43
N THR A 291 -1.88 5.81 28.70
CA THR A 291 -2.47 5.29 29.93
C THR A 291 -3.64 4.37 29.63
N THR A 292 -3.81 3.34 30.45
CA THR A 292 -4.88 2.36 30.31
C THR A 292 -5.79 2.42 31.53
N HIS A 293 -7.09 2.46 31.29
CA HIS A 293 -8.11 2.64 32.32
C HIS A 293 -9.22 1.62 32.17
N VAL A 294 -9.69 1.04 33.26
CA VAL A 294 -10.89 0.20 33.27
C VAL A 294 -12.09 1.13 33.46
N PRO A 295 -13.09 1.14 32.56
CA PRO A 295 -14.23 2.02 32.70
C PRO A 295 -15.17 1.58 33.82
N GLU A 296 -15.75 2.56 34.51
CA GLU A 296 -16.82 2.34 35.47
C GLU A 296 -18.17 2.32 34.76
N ALA A 297 -19.04 1.38 35.13
CA ALA A 297 -20.41 1.37 34.66
C ALA A 297 -21.25 2.42 35.42
N ARG A 298 -21.93 3.29 34.67
CA ARG A 298 -22.88 4.28 35.21
C ARG A 298 -24.22 4.17 34.46
N VAL A 299 -25.25 4.79 35.02
CA VAL A 299 -26.57 4.90 34.38
C VAL A 299 -26.82 6.38 34.12
N SER A 300 -27.19 6.73 32.88
CA SER A 300 -27.56 8.10 32.52
C SER A 300 -28.89 8.51 33.15
N GLU A 301 -29.21 9.81 33.16
CA GLU A 301 -30.53 10.28 33.59
C GLU A 301 -31.68 9.67 32.76
N ALA A 302 -31.40 9.31 31.50
CA ALA A 302 -32.33 8.63 30.61
C ALA A 302 -32.39 7.10 30.83
N GLY A 303 -31.66 6.56 31.80
CA GLY A 303 -31.62 5.12 32.10
C GLY A 303 -30.67 4.31 31.22
N GLU A 304 -29.81 4.95 30.43
CA GLU A 304 -28.88 4.26 29.53
C GLU A 304 -27.65 3.77 30.26
N ARG A 305 -27.13 2.60 29.86
CA ARG A 305 -25.86 2.08 30.37
C ARG A 305 -24.70 2.85 29.75
N LEU A 306 -23.90 3.50 30.61
CA LEU A 306 -22.69 4.23 30.27
C LEU A 306 -21.46 3.49 30.79
N LEU A 307 -20.35 3.58 30.06
CA LEU A 307 -19.02 3.23 30.51
C LEU A 307 -18.17 4.49 30.55
N VAL A 308 -17.64 4.83 31.72
CA VAL A 308 -17.04 6.15 31.98
C VAL A 308 -15.66 6.00 32.60
N VAL A 309 -14.71 6.84 32.16
CA VAL A 309 -13.44 7.08 32.85
C VAL A 309 -13.30 8.58 33.07
N ASP A 310 -13.07 8.97 34.32
CA ASP A 310 -12.76 10.34 34.71
C ASP A 310 -11.25 10.50 34.90
N LEU A 311 -10.66 11.43 34.16
CA LEU A 311 -9.23 11.75 34.18
C LEU A 311 -9.04 13.19 34.69
N PRO A 312 -9.17 13.45 36.01
CA PRO A 312 -9.14 14.81 36.56
C PRO A 312 -7.80 15.52 36.37
N ASP A 313 -6.73 14.77 36.14
CA ASP A 313 -5.37 15.28 35.96
C ASP A 313 -4.90 15.25 34.49
N ALA A 314 -5.79 14.95 33.54
CA ALA A 314 -5.47 15.01 32.12
C ALA A 314 -5.21 16.46 31.70
N GLU A 315 -4.01 16.75 31.21
CA GLU A 315 -3.65 18.07 30.69
C GLU A 315 -3.98 18.13 29.20
N LEU A 316 -4.91 19.01 28.83
CA LEU A 316 -5.27 19.30 27.45
C LEU A 316 -4.49 20.53 27.01
N THR A 317 -3.59 20.35 26.05
CA THR A 317 -2.84 21.46 25.45
C THR A 317 -3.80 22.34 24.65
N ALA A 318 -3.58 23.65 24.65
CA ALA A 318 -4.34 24.59 23.83
C ALA A 318 -4.22 24.23 22.34
N GLY A 319 -5.27 24.53 21.58
CA GLY A 319 -5.27 24.37 20.14
C GLY A 319 -4.30 25.28 19.43
N THR A 320 -4.06 25.00 18.14
CA THR A 320 -3.36 25.92 17.24
C THR A 320 -4.36 26.78 16.50
N ALA A 321 -4.08 28.09 16.38
CA ALA A 321 -4.98 29.07 15.77
C ALA A 321 -5.08 28.98 14.23
N MET A 322 -4.26 28.15 13.57
CA MET A 322 -4.16 28.10 12.10
C MET A 322 -4.30 26.67 11.53
N PRO A 323 -4.86 26.50 10.31
CA PRO A 323 -4.83 25.24 9.56
C PRO A 323 -3.42 24.78 9.20
N VAL A 324 -3.20 23.47 9.22
CA VAL A 324 -1.87 22.87 9.06
C VAL A 324 -1.33 22.95 7.63
N PHE A 325 -2.21 22.99 6.63
CA PHE A 325 -1.83 23.02 5.20
C PHE A 325 -1.80 24.44 4.60
N SER A 326 -1.51 25.45 5.42
CA SER A 326 -1.43 26.82 4.91
C SER A 326 -0.15 27.02 4.08
N PRO A 327 -0.18 27.78 2.97
CA PRO A 327 1.00 28.04 2.15
C PRO A 327 2.14 28.65 2.98
N GLY A 328 3.38 28.19 2.75
CA GLY A 328 4.58 28.71 3.42
C GLY A 328 4.79 28.21 4.85
N VAL A 329 3.95 27.31 5.33
CA VAL A 329 4.08 26.68 6.65
C VAL A 329 4.95 25.42 6.57
N ASP A 330 5.84 25.24 7.55
CA ASP A 330 6.46 23.94 7.78
C ASP A 330 5.38 22.95 8.24
N VAL A 331 4.89 22.14 7.29
CA VAL A 331 3.81 21.17 7.49
C VAL A 331 4.14 20.21 8.64
N ARG A 332 5.40 19.83 8.83
CA ARG A 332 5.78 18.89 9.89
C ARG A 332 5.69 19.54 11.26
N ARG A 333 6.25 20.74 11.43
CA ARG A 333 6.15 21.47 12.71
C ARG A 333 4.71 21.86 13.03
N ALA A 334 3.94 22.23 12.01
CA ALA A 334 2.51 22.49 12.16
C ALA A 334 1.71 21.22 12.49
N MET A 335 2.04 20.07 11.88
CA MET A 335 1.49 18.77 12.26
C MET A 335 1.88 18.41 13.70
N ASP A 336 3.13 18.60 14.11
CA ASP A 336 3.57 18.33 15.49
C ASP A 336 2.82 19.22 16.49
N ALA A 337 2.64 20.51 16.18
CA ALA A 337 1.84 21.42 16.99
C ALA A 337 0.37 21.02 17.06
N TRP A 338 -0.19 20.60 15.93
CA TRP A 338 -1.54 20.08 15.84
C TRP A 338 -1.71 18.80 16.67
N GLN A 339 -0.77 17.86 16.57
CA GLN A 339 -0.76 16.59 17.30
C GLN A 339 -0.61 16.78 18.82
N ARG A 340 0.11 17.83 19.29
CA ARG A 340 0.20 18.14 20.72
C ARG A 340 -1.15 18.47 21.37
N ALA A 341 -2.11 18.99 20.60
CA ALA A 341 -3.46 19.31 21.06
C ALA A 341 -4.45 18.15 20.88
N MET A 342 -3.98 16.97 20.45
CA MET A 342 -4.84 15.81 20.20
C MET A 342 -5.07 14.98 21.47
N VAL A 343 -6.28 14.44 21.55
CA VAL A 343 -6.68 13.41 22.50
C VAL A 343 -7.03 12.18 21.67
N HIS A 344 -6.31 11.08 21.84
CA HIS A 344 -6.60 9.81 21.20
C HIS A 344 -7.12 8.82 22.23
N VAL A 345 -8.19 8.10 21.89
CA VAL A 345 -8.76 7.05 22.72
C VAL A 345 -9.01 5.82 21.87
N ASN A 346 -8.57 4.65 22.35
CA ASN A 346 -9.06 3.37 21.86
C ASN A 346 -10.05 2.78 22.87
N VAL A 347 -11.26 2.46 22.41
CA VAL A 347 -12.18 1.58 23.13
C VAL A 347 -11.78 0.15 22.86
N VAL A 348 -11.34 -0.57 23.88
CA VAL A 348 -10.84 -1.94 23.70
C VAL A 348 -11.69 -2.93 24.48
N GLY A 349 -12.04 -4.04 23.84
CA GLY A 349 -12.87 -5.09 24.40
C GLY A 349 -12.99 -6.29 23.47
N LYS A 350 -14.14 -6.97 23.52
CA LYS A 350 -14.43 -8.14 22.69
C LYS A 350 -15.79 -8.06 22.03
N VAL A 351 -15.91 -8.65 20.85
CA VAL A 351 -17.21 -8.94 20.24
C VAL A 351 -17.74 -10.25 20.82
N VAL A 352 -18.92 -10.20 21.43
CA VAL A 352 -19.48 -11.33 22.20
C VAL A 352 -20.73 -11.93 21.55
N ALA A 353 -21.45 -11.18 20.70
CA ALA A 353 -22.62 -11.67 19.98
C ALA A 353 -22.71 -11.05 18.57
N PRO A 354 -23.27 -11.76 17.57
CA PRO A 354 -23.47 -11.21 16.24
C PRO A 354 -24.68 -10.28 16.22
N GLY A 355 -24.71 -9.35 15.25
CA GLY A 355 -25.83 -8.45 15.04
C GLY A 355 -25.41 -7.04 14.62
N GLU A 356 -26.40 -6.17 14.53
CA GLU A 356 -26.20 -4.74 14.24
C GLU A 356 -26.51 -3.88 15.46
N GLY A 357 -25.68 -2.85 15.65
CA GLY A 357 -25.83 -1.86 16.71
C GLY A 357 -24.89 -0.68 16.52
N SER A 358 -24.66 0.05 17.60
CA SER A 358 -23.91 1.28 17.62
C SER A 358 -23.22 1.49 18.97
N LEU A 359 -22.08 2.18 18.92
CA LEU A 359 -21.41 2.72 20.10
C LEU A 359 -21.16 4.21 19.89
N LEU A 360 -21.76 5.02 20.75
CA LEU A 360 -21.48 6.43 20.88
C LEU A 360 -20.30 6.60 21.81
N CYS A 361 -19.33 7.41 21.41
CA CYS A 361 -18.11 7.71 22.13
C CYS A 361 -18.01 9.22 22.30
N ALA A 362 -17.71 9.68 23.52
CA ALA A 362 -17.55 11.10 23.80
C ALA A 362 -16.27 11.42 24.59
N LEU A 363 -15.76 12.61 24.30
CA LEU A 363 -14.69 13.29 25.04
C LEU A 363 -15.28 14.57 25.61
N VAL A 364 -15.23 14.72 26.94
CA VAL A 364 -15.86 15.84 27.64
C VAL A 364 -14.79 16.56 28.47
N PRO A 365 -14.34 17.76 28.09
CA PRO A 365 -13.42 18.54 28.91
C PRO A 365 -14.13 19.02 30.17
N ARG A 366 -13.46 18.93 31.32
CA ARG A 366 -14.11 19.22 32.62
C ARG A 366 -14.56 20.68 32.76
N GLU A 367 -13.78 21.61 32.21
CA GLU A 367 -13.97 23.06 32.36
C GLU A 367 -15.02 23.64 31.41
N ASN A 368 -15.40 22.92 30.33
CA ASN A 368 -16.39 23.36 29.35
C ASN A 368 -17.24 22.18 28.86
N ARG A 369 -18.00 21.57 29.78
CA ARG A 369 -18.67 20.29 29.53
C ARG A 369 -19.72 20.36 28.42
N ASP A 370 -20.48 21.44 28.37
CA ASP A 370 -21.68 21.52 27.52
C ASP A 370 -21.32 21.95 26.08
N GLU A 371 -20.40 22.90 25.93
CA GLU A 371 -20.02 23.47 24.62
C GLU A 371 -18.68 22.95 24.11
N GLY A 372 -17.86 22.36 24.98
CA GLY A 372 -16.51 21.90 24.66
C GLY A 372 -16.42 20.40 24.36
N ALA A 373 -17.48 19.64 24.57
CA ALA A 373 -17.51 18.20 24.33
C ALA A 373 -17.57 17.84 22.85
N TRP A 374 -17.00 16.69 22.51
CA TRP A 374 -17.20 16.04 21.22
C TRP A 374 -17.80 14.65 21.43
N ALA A 375 -18.68 14.24 20.54
CA ALA A 375 -19.20 12.87 20.47
C ALA A 375 -19.24 12.37 19.02
N GLY A 376 -19.02 11.07 18.84
CA GLY A 376 -19.13 10.37 17.56
C GLY A 376 -19.79 9.01 17.72
N THR A 377 -20.29 8.46 16.62
CA THR A 377 -21.00 7.17 16.60
C THR A 377 -20.28 6.18 15.71
N TYR A 378 -20.01 4.99 16.26
CA TYR A 378 -19.56 3.83 15.49
C TYR A 378 -20.76 2.94 15.19
N MET A 379 -20.99 2.66 13.92
CA MET A 379 -21.94 1.63 13.51
C MET A 379 -21.25 0.26 13.57
N LEU A 380 -21.87 -0.69 14.25
CA LEU A 380 -21.39 -2.07 14.38
C LEU A 380 -22.17 -2.99 13.45
N ALA A 381 -21.46 -3.80 12.66
CA ALA A 381 -22.00 -4.92 11.90
C ALA A 381 -21.17 -6.16 12.25
N LEU A 382 -21.67 -6.95 13.19
CA LEU A 382 -20.93 -8.03 13.84
C LEU A 382 -21.36 -9.39 13.27
N ASP A 383 -20.44 -10.06 12.60
CA ASP A 383 -20.64 -11.36 11.99
C ASP A 383 -20.64 -12.49 13.06
N PRO A 384 -21.30 -13.62 12.80
CA PRO A 384 -21.08 -14.83 13.59
C PRO A 384 -19.62 -15.32 13.46
N PRO A 385 -19.14 -16.22 14.35
CA PRO A 385 -17.79 -16.77 14.24
C PRO A 385 -17.54 -17.38 12.86
N PHE A 386 -16.43 -16.99 12.23
CA PHE A 386 -16.03 -17.57 10.95
C PHE A 386 -15.40 -18.95 11.12
N ALA A 387 -15.64 -19.83 10.15
CA ALA A 387 -14.95 -21.12 10.08
C ALA A 387 -13.44 -20.89 9.93
N LYS A 388 -12.66 -21.56 10.77
CA LYS A 388 -11.20 -21.48 10.74
C LYS A 388 -10.66 -22.61 9.86
N PRO A 389 -9.81 -22.32 8.86
CA PRO A 389 -9.01 -23.34 8.19
C PRO A 389 -8.28 -24.25 9.16
N LEU A 390 -8.00 -25.49 8.74
CA LEU A 390 -7.26 -26.45 9.55
C LEU A 390 -5.91 -25.92 10.05
N ARG A 391 -5.23 -25.14 9.21
CA ARG A 391 -3.91 -24.56 9.49
C ARG A 391 -3.99 -23.06 9.81
N ALA A 392 -5.17 -22.55 10.20
CA ALA A 392 -5.31 -21.15 10.57
C ALA A 392 -4.35 -20.78 11.71
N ALA A 393 -3.82 -19.57 11.66
CA ALA A 393 -2.99 -19.06 12.76
C ALA A 393 -3.80 -18.98 14.07
N LEU A 394 -3.11 -19.14 15.20
CA LEU A 394 -3.73 -19.00 16.51
C LEU A 394 -3.99 -17.52 16.81
N GLU A 395 -5.07 -17.23 17.54
CA GLU A 395 -5.42 -15.86 17.95
C GLU A 395 -4.30 -15.18 18.75
N ALA A 396 -3.57 -15.95 19.56
CA ALA A 396 -2.44 -15.43 20.34
C ALA A 396 -1.33 -14.82 19.47
N ASP A 397 -1.25 -15.22 18.20
CA ASP A 397 -0.22 -14.76 17.27
C ASP A 397 -0.63 -13.50 16.48
N MET A 398 -1.84 -12.97 16.70
CA MET A 398 -2.43 -11.90 15.89
C MET A 398 -3.09 -10.78 16.73
N PRO A 399 -2.39 -9.64 16.91
CA PRO A 399 -3.00 -8.45 17.50
C PRO A 399 -4.13 -7.92 16.61
N GLY A 400 -5.34 -7.74 17.15
CA GLY A 400 -6.48 -7.12 16.43
C GLY A 400 -7.54 -8.08 15.86
N GLY A 401 -7.53 -9.37 16.24
CA GLY A 401 -8.57 -10.34 15.86
C GLY A 401 -8.29 -11.06 14.54
N ILE A 402 -8.90 -12.24 14.34
CA ILE A 402 -8.63 -13.12 13.19
C ILE A 402 -9.65 -12.94 12.05
N SER A 403 -10.80 -12.31 12.33
CA SER A 403 -11.89 -12.24 11.35
C SER A 403 -11.54 -11.51 10.07
N HIS A 404 -10.67 -10.49 10.10
CA HIS A 404 -10.27 -9.76 8.90
C HIS A 404 -9.50 -10.65 7.91
N LEU A 405 -8.85 -11.73 8.39
CA LEU A 405 -8.23 -12.75 7.55
C LEU A 405 -9.20 -13.86 7.14
N LEU A 406 -10.21 -14.17 7.96
CA LEU A 406 -11.19 -15.22 7.68
C LEU A 406 -12.36 -14.74 6.83
N ARG A 407 -12.74 -13.46 6.91
CA ARG A 407 -13.85 -12.88 6.15
C ARG A 407 -13.65 -13.03 4.63
N PRO A 408 -12.44 -12.84 4.07
CA PRO A 408 -12.17 -13.19 2.67
C PRO A 408 -12.49 -14.64 2.29
N LEU A 409 -12.39 -15.59 3.24
CA LEU A 409 -12.79 -16.99 3.03
C LEU A 409 -14.29 -17.19 3.21
N ALA A 410 -14.90 -16.43 4.12
CA ALA A 410 -16.32 -16.46 4.39
C ALA A 410 -17.10 -15.80 3.24
N GLY A 411 -17.65 -16.62 2.35
CA GLY A 411 -18.51 -16.10 1.30
C GLY A 411 -18.59 -17.02 0.09
N THR A 412 -19.44 -16.61 -0.85
CA THR A 412 -19.65 -17.36 -2.10
C THR A 412 -19.60 -16.46 -3.33
N ARG A 413 -19.24 -15.19 -3.13
CA ARG A 413 -19.33 -14.11 -4.11
C ARG A 413 -18.43 -14.34 -5.30
N TYR A 414 -17.21 -14.82 -5.10
CA TYR A 414 -16.26 -15.01 -6.19
C TYR A 414 -16.06 -16.49 -6.50
N LEU A 415 -16.32 -16.90 -7.74
CA LEU A 415 -15.90 -18.18 -8.27
C LEU A 415 -14.45 -18.06 -8.72
N THR A 416 -13.56 -18.85 -8.15
CA THR A 416 -12.12 -18.77 -8.37
C THR A 416 -11.57 -20.08 -8.90
N ALA A 417 -10.64 -20.00 -9.86
CA ALA A 417 -9.77 -21.08 -10.28
C ALA A 417 -8.31 -20.69 -10.03
N LEU A 418 -7.55 -21.58 -9.38
CA LEU A 418 -6.11 -21.46 -9.20
C LEU A 418 -5.45 -22.71 -9.78
N VAL A 419 -4.48 -22.55 -10.69
CA VAL A 419 -3.88 -23.65 -11.44
C VAL A 419 -2.37 -23.45 -11.53
N ALA A 420 -1.58 -24.41 -11.06
CA ALA A 420 -0.12 -24.43 -11.23
C ALA A 420 0.26 -25.45 -12.31
N ILE A 421 0.93 -25.00 -13.38
CA ILE A 421 1.19 -25.78 -14.59
C ILE A 421 2.70 -25.89 -14.83
N ASP A 422 3.25 -27.08 -14.68
CA ASP A 422 4.67 -27.36 -14.90
C ASP A 422 4.97 -27.67 -16.38
N ALA A 423 4.73 -26.65 -17.22
CA ALA A 423 4.93 -26.69 -18.66
C ALA A 423 5.71 -25.45 -19.12
N PRO A 424 6.29 -25.48 -20.34
CA PRO A 424 6.76 -24.27 -20.99
C PRO A 424 5.71 -23.17 -20.95
N ARG A 425 6.15 -21.93 -20.72
CA ARG A 425 5.26 -20.78 -20.49
C ARG A 425 4.27 -20.54 -21.62
N ALA A 426 4.69 -20.79 -22.86
CA ALA A 426 3.82 -20.71 -24.04
C ALA A 426 2.65 -21.71 -24.00
N GLU A 427 2.88 -22.93 -23.54
CA GLU A 427 1.83 -23.94 -23.36
C GLU A 427 0.91 -23.57 -22.19
N ALA A 428 1.48 -23.14 -21.05
CA ALA A 428 0.66 -22.70 -19.91
C ALA A 428 -0.22 -21.47 -20.26
N ALA A 429 0.30 -20.54 -21.06
CA ALA A 429 -0.43 -19.34 -21.48
C ALA A 429 -1.62 -19.65 -22.41
N SER A 430 -1.62 -20.79 -23.11
CA SER A 430 -2.77 -21.18 -23.94
C SER A 430 -4.02 -21.45 -23.07
N PHE A 431 -3.85 -22.01 -21.86
CA PHE A 431 -4.97 -22.19 -20.93
C PHE A 431 -5.50 -20.86 -20.38
N ALA A 432 -4.63 -19.88 -20.15
CA ALA A 432 -5.06 -18.52 -19.78
C ALA A 432 -5.86 -17.86 -20.92
N ARG A 433 -5.43 -18.06 -22.17
CA ARG A 433 -6.18 -17.62 -23.36
C ARG A 433 -7.54 -18.30 -23.46
N GLU A 434 -7.62 -19.60 -23.22
CA GLU A 434 -8.88 -20.34 -23.18
C GLU A 434 -9.81 -19.80 -22.09
N ALA A 435 -9.29 -19.50 -20.89
CA ALA A 435 -10.08 -18.93 -19.81
C ALA A 435 -10.62 -17.52 -20.15
N LEU A 436 -9.80 -16.65 -20.76
CA LEU A 436 -10.26 -15.35 -21.26
C LEU A 436 -11.32 -15.50 -22.36
N THR A 437 -11.18 -16.52 -23.21
CA THR A 437 -12.14 -16.83 -24.27
C THR A 437 -13.47 -17.32 -23.70
N LEU A 438 -13.44 -18.19 -22.70
CA LEU A 438 -14.62 -18.63 -21.96
C LEU A 438 -15.36 -17.43 -21.35
N LEU A 439 -14.65 -16.57 -20.64
CA LEU A 439 -15.25 -15.36 -20.04
C LEU A 439 -15.86 -14.44 -21.08
N ARG A 440 -15.16 -14.23 -22.20
CA ARG A 440 -15.67 -13.45 -23.33
C ARG A 440 -16.97 -14.04 -23.90
N ASP A 441 -17.00 -15.35 -24.11
CA ASP A 441 -18.13 -16.02 -24.75
C ASP A 441 -19.35 -16.10 -23.81
N THR A 442 -19.13 -16.24 -22.50
CA THR A 442 -20.21 -16.31 -21.51
C THR A 442 -20.73 -14.93 -21.08
N LEU A 443 -19.86 -13.94 -20.90
CA LEU A 443 -20.24 -12.59 -20.44
C LEU A 443 -20.58 -11.64 -21.60
N GLY A 444 -20.30 -12.04 -22.83
CA GLY A 444 -20.52 -11.23 -24.02
C GLY A 444 -19.58 -10.03 -24.11
N ASP A 445 -20.04 -8.93 -24.72
CA ASP A 445 -19.21 -7.74 -24.90
C ASP A 445 -19.04 -6.89 -23.63
N GLY A 446 -19.74 -7.28 -22.55
CA GLY A 446 -19.45 -6.97 -21.15
C GLY A 446 -18.97 -5.55 -20.92
N GLY A 447 -19.73 -4.57 -21.45
CA GLY A 447 -19.34 -3.16 -21.49
C GLY A 447 -18.64 -2.73 -20.21
N GLY A 448 -17.49 -2.06 -20.32
CA GLY A 448 -16.69 -1.81 -19.13
C GLY A 448 -15.28 -1.32 -19.40
N GLU A 449 -14.60 -0.94 -18.32
CA GLU A 449 -13.19 -0.62 -18.30
C GLU A 449 -12.37 -1.88 -17.98
N VAL A 450 -11.21 -2.00 -18.59
CA VAL A 450 -10.20 -3.00 -18.23
C VAL A 450 -8.94 -2.30 -17.78
N SER A 451 -8.40 -2.75 -16.65
CA SER A 451 -7.06 -2.45 -16.18
C SER A 451 -6.15 -3.62 -16.49
N THR A 452 -4.93 -3.33 -16.94
CA THR A 452 -3.88 -4.31 -17.21
C THR A 452 -2.60 -3.85 -16.55
N ALA A 453 -1.84 -4.78 -15.98
CA ALA A 453 -0.48 -4.55 -15.51
C ALA A 453 0.41 -5.69 -16.01
N ILE A 454 1.49 -5.34 -16.72
CA ILE A 454 2.46 -6.30 -17.24
C ILE A 454 3.78 -6.07 -16.51
N TYR A 455 4.12 -7.00 -15.62
CA TYR A 455 5.37 -7.01 -14.88
C TYR A 455 6.44 -7.64 -15.74
N ARG A 456 7.48 -6.87 -16.06
CA ARG A 456 8.51 -7.29 -17.01
C ARG A 456 9.37 -8.41 -16.44
N LYS A 457 9.99 -9.18 -17.33
CA LYS A 457 11.00 -10.19 -16.96
C LYS A 457 12.25 -9.58 -16.31
N ASP A 458 12.58 -8.34 -16.67
CA ASP A 458 13.73 -7.62 -16.14
C ASP A 458 13.47 -7.18 -14.69
N PRO A 459 14.20 -7.72 -13.69
CA PRO A 459 13.98 -7.37 -12.31
C PRO A 459 14.23 -5.88 -12.05
N GLY A 460 13.25 -5.21 -11.44
CA GLY A 460 13.36 -3.78 -11.14
C GLY A 460 12.97 -2.86 -12.30
N ALA A 461 12.47 -3.39 -13.42
CA ALA A 461 11.80 -2.57 -14.42
C ALA A 461 10.37 -2.22 -13.98
N ARG A 462 9.93 -0.99 -14.23
CA ARG A 462 8.57 -0.54 -13.91
C ARG A 462 7.53 -1.36 -14.70
N PRO A 463 6.44 -1.83 -14.05
CA PRO A 463 5.36 -2.51 -14.76
C PRO A 463 4.73 -1.62 -15.83
N LYS A 464 4.38 -2.22 -16.97
CA LYS A 464 3.60 -1.54 -18.01
C LYS A 464 2.12 -1.64 -17.66
N SER A 465 1.56 -0.54 -17.16
CA SER A 465 0.14 -0.47 -16.82
C SER A 465 -0.69 0.22 -17.90
N GLY A 466 -1.92 -0.24 -18.09
CA GLY A 466 -2.82 0.27 -19.12
C GLY A 466 -4.28 0.18 -18.72
N LYS A 467 -5.06 1.20 -19.08
CA LYS A 467 -6.52 1.22 -18.99
C LYS A 467 -7.13 1.29 -20.39
N GLY A 468 -8.26 0.62 -20.60
CA GLY A 468 -8.94 0.59 -21.89
C GLY A 468 -10.36 0.06 -21.79
N LYS A 469 -11.03 -0.13 -22.94
CA LYS A 469 -12.36 -0.77 -22.98
C LYS A 469 -12.19 -2.29 -22.95
N ALA A 470 -12.94 -2.99 -22.09
CA ALA A 470 -12.90 -4.45 -21.99
C ALA A 470 -13.11 -5.13 -23.36
N LYS A 471 -14.12 -4.67 -24.12
CA LYS A 471 -14.38 -5.12 -25.50
C LYS A 471 -13.15 -5.04 -26.42
N SER A 472 -12.37 -3.97 -26.32
CA SER A 472 -11.17 -3.80 -27.17
C SER A 472 -10.03 -4.76 -26.81
N LEU A 473 -9.98 -5.21 -25.56
CA LEU A 473 -9.03 -6.20 -25.09
C LEU A 473 -9.47 -7.60 -25.48
N LEU A 474 -10.71 -7.99 -25.14
CA LEU A 474 -11.20 -9.36 -25.27
C LEU A 474 -11.55 -9.79 -26.71
N PHE A 475 -11.92 -8.86 -27.59
CA PHE A 475 -12.39 -9.16 -28.96
C PHE A 475 -11.43 -8.69 -30.07
N GLY A 476 -10.22 -8.23 -29.73
CA GLY A 476 -9.32 -7.59 -30.69
C GLY A 476 -7.89 -8.10 -30.66
N LYS A 477 -7.04 -7.51 -31.53
CA LYS A 477 -5.58 -7.77 -31.58
C LYS A 477 -4.86 -7.56 -30.25
N ARG A 478 -5.47 -6.85 -29.30
CA ARG A 478 -4.92 -6.63 -27.96
C ARG A 478 -4.90 -7.90 -27.12
N LEU A 479 -5.80 -8.86 -27.35
CA LEU A 479 -5.75 -10.16 -26.69
C LEU A 479 -4.46 -10.90 -27.06
N GLU A 480 -4.10 -10.92 -28.34
CA GLU A 480 -2.85 -11.57 -28.79
C GLU A 480 -1.63 -10.89 -28.16
N GLY A 481 -1.57 -9.55 -28.13
CA GLY A 481 -0.48 -8.85 -27.46
C GLY A 481 -0.41 -9.08 -25.94
N LEU A 482 -1.55 -9.39 -25.30
CA LEU A 482 -1.61 -9.78 -23.89
C LEU A 482 -1.11 -11.21 -23.68
N VAL A 483 -1.51 -12.14 -24.56
CA VAL A 483 -1.01 -13.53 -24.54
C VAL A 483 0.48 -13.55 -24.82
N ASP A 484 0.97 -12.77 -25.77
CA ASP A 484 2.41 -12.59 -26.02
C ASP A 484 3.13 -12.08 -24.76
N ALA A 485 2.54 -11.15 -24.02
CA ALA A 485 3.09 -10.71 -22.74
C ALA A 485 3.06 -11.83 -21.68
N MET A 486 2.01 -12.65 -21.62
CA MET A 486 1.94 -13.81 -20.73
C MET A 486 3.07 -14.81 -21.02
N VAL A 487 3.46 -14.96 -22.29
CA VAL A 487 4.57 -15.83 -22.71
C VAL A 487 5.94 -15.22 -22.39
N ASN A 488 6.11 -13.91 -22.52
CA ASN A 488 7.45 -13.29 -22.54
C ASN A 488 7.82 -12.47 -21.29
N GLU A 489 6.86 -12.13 -20.44
CA GLU A 489 7.05 -11.25 -19.28
C GLU A 489 6.74 -11.97 -17.97
N SER A 490 7.25 -11.51 -16.82
CA SER A 490 7.14 -12.20 -15.52
C SER A 490 5.71 -12.50 -15.09
N GLN A 491 4.81 -11.52 -15.20
CA GLN A 491 3.43 -11.63 -14.73
C GLN A 491 2.53 -10.67 -15.52
N VAL A 492 1.31 -11.10 -15.81
CA VAL A 492 0.27 -10.30 -16.43
C VAL A 492 -0.97 -10.33 -15.56
N ASP A 493 -1.44 -9.16 -15.15
CA ASP A 493 -2.69 -8.94 -14.45
C ASP A 493 -3.70 -8.26 -15.36
N VAL A 494 -4.94 -8.73 -15.30
CA VAL A 494 -6.10 -8.19 -16.00
C VAL A 494 -7.24 -8.09 -15.02
N THR A 495 -7.86 -6.92 -14.92
CA THR A 495 -9.06 -6.71 -14.09
C THR A 495 -10.11 -5.96 -14.91
N VAL A 496 -11.32 -6.51 -15.01
CA VAL A 496 -12.44 -5.91 -15.75
C VAL A 496 -13.50 -5.40 -14.79
N TYR A 497 -14.02 -4.21 -15.05
CA TYR A 497 -15.01 -3.50 -14.23
C TYR A 497 -16.29 -3.25 -15.03
N ASP A 498 -17.44 -3.22 -14.34
CA ASP A 498 -18.79 -2.99 -14.91
C ASP A 498 -19.07 -1.50 -15.24
N GLY A 499 -18.02 -0.77 -15.61
CA GLY A 499 -18.01 0.69 -15.69
C GLY A 499 -16.61 1.25 -15.49
N PRO A 500 -16.46 2.56 -15.24
CA PRO A 500 -15.17 3.12 -14.84
C PRO A 500 -14.74 2.47 -13.51
N ALA A 501 -13.46 2.14 -13.39
CA ALA A 501 -12.91 1.48 -12.20
C ALA A 501 -13.11 2.32 -10.91
N PHE A 502 -13.21 3.63 -11.07
CA PHE A 502 -13.49 4.59 -10.01
C PHE A 502 -14.61 5.54 -10.44
N ASP A 503 -15.58 5.72 -9.55
CA ASP A 503 -16.68 6.64 -9.66
C ASP A 503 -16.51 7.73 -8.57
N PRO A 504 -16.46 9.02 -8.90
CA PRO A 504 -16.24 10.07 -7.90
C PRO A 504 -17.31 10.14 -6.81
N GLU A 505 -18.54 9.71 -7.08
CA GLU A 505 -19.65 9.76 -6.13
C GLU A 505 -19.74 8.51 -5.27
N THR A 506 -19.45 7.34 -5.87
CA THR A 506 -19.65 6.04 -5.22
C THR A 506 -18.35 5.29 -4.89
N GLY A 507 -17.21 5.83 -5.31
CA GLY A 507 -15.88 5.28 -5.08
C GLY A 507 -15.48 4.16 -6.05
N PRO A 508 -14.58 3.26 -5.66
CA PRO A 508 -14.13 2.17 -6.53
C PRO A 508 -15.27 1.20 -6.81
N ARG A 509 -15.49 0.90 -8.10
CA ARG A 509 -16.51 -0.08 -8.49
C ARG A 509 -15.98 -1.51 -8.32
N PRO A 510 -16.83 -2.46 -7.90
CA PRO A 510 -16.45 -3.86 -7.86
C PRO A 510 -16.10 -4.33 -9.28
N ALA A 511 -15.01 -5.08 -9.39
CA ALA A 511 -14.60 -5.69 -10.64
C ALA A 511 -15.43 -6.95 -10.91
N VAL A 512 -15.77 -7.17 -12.18
CA VAL A 512 -16.57 -8.29 -12.66
C VAL A 512 -15.73 -9.57 -12.68
N PHE A 513 -14.48 -9.48 -13.12
CA PHE A 513 -13.54 -10.60 -13.07
C PHE A 513 -12.10 -10.09 -13.05
N GLY A 514 -11.20 -10.97 -12.63
CA GLY A 514 -9.77 -10.76 -12.75
C GLY A 514 -9.04 -12.03 -13.17
N LEU A 515 -7.92 -11.84 -13.84
CA LEU A 515 -6.99 -12.88 -14.23
C LEU A 515 -5.57 -12.41 -13.94
N THR A 516 -4.82 -13.24 -13.23
CA THR A 516 -3.36 -13.13 -13.11
C THR A 516 -2.74 -14.38 -13.70
N PHE A 517 -1.76 -14.22 -14.58
CA PHE A 517 -0.98 -15.31 -15.13
C PHE A 517 0.52 -15.00 -15.06
N GLY A 518 1.32 -16.01 -14.67
CA GLY A 518 2.76 -15.97 -14.80
C GLY A 518 3.46 -16.60 -13.60
N THR A 519 4.49 -15.93 -13.11
CA THR A 519 5.26 -16.31 -11.91
C THR A 519 5.45 -15.09 -11.03
N THR A 520 5.72 -15.27 -9.74
CA THR A 520 6.03 -14.13 -8.86
C THR A 520 7.21 -13.30 -9.39
N VAL A 521 7.16 -11.99 -9.22
CA VAL A 521 8.15 -11.02 -9.74
C VAL A 521 9.31 -10.88 -8.76
N LEU A 522 10.05 -11.97 -8.54
CA LEU A 522 11.26 -11.97 -7.72
C LEU A 522 12.51 -12.02 -8.62
N PRO A 523 13.62 -11.36 -8.24
CA PRO A 523 14.79 -11.16 -9.10
C PRO A 523 15.58 -12.43 -9.49
N ASP A 524 15.26 -13.61 -8.93
CA ASP A 524 16.13 -14.78 -8.99
C ASP A 524 15.45 -16.11 -9.37
N ARG A 525 16.04 -16.82 -10.35
CA ARG A 525 15.75 -18.23 -10.70
C ARG A 525 14.34 -18.48 -11.26
N GLU A 526 14.02 -17.93 -12.44
CA GLU A 526 12.75 -18.19 -13.14
C GLU A 526 12.50 -19.69 -13.36
N GLU A 527 13.55 -20.48 -13.64
CA GLU A 527 13.48 -21.94 -13.83
C GLU A 527 12.96 -22.71 -12.59
N ALA A 528 13.10 -22.12 -11.40
CA ALA A 528 12.60 -22.69 -10.16
C ALA A 528 11.10 -22.41 -9.93
N ARG A 529 10.42 -21.71 -10.86
CA ARG A 529 9.03 -21.31 -10.74
C ARG A 529 8.13 -22.05 -11.73
N VAL A 530 6.86 -22.12 -11.38
CA VAL A 530 5.81 -22.81 -12.14
C VAL A 530 4.80 -21.75 -12.60
N PRO A 531 4.58 -21.60 -13.92
CA PRO A 531 3.50 -20.78 -14.44
C PRO A 531 2.18 -21.08 -13.72
N THR A 532 1.57 -20.06 -13.14
CA THR A 532 0.36 -20.19 -12.36
C THR A 532 -0.71 -19.26 -12.93
N LEU A 533 -1.91 -19.80 -13.11
CA LEU A 533 -3.12 -19.06 -13.48
C LEU A 533 -3.98 -18.88 -12.23
N SER A 534 -4.33 -17.64 -11.92
CA SER A 534 -5.37 -17.30 -10.96
C SER A 534 -6.46 -16.54 -11.70
N LEU A 535 -7.68 -17.07 -11.69
CA LEU A 535 -8.85 -16.45 -12.29
C LEU A 535 -9.93 -16.35 -11.22
N TRP A 536 -10.64 -15.23 -11.16
CA TRP A 536 -11.84 -15.11 -10.36
C TRP A 536 -12.92 -14.31 -11.09
N PHE A 537 -14.19 -14.62 -10.80
CA PHE A 537 -15.36 -13.95 -11.35
C PHE A 537 -16.33 -13.62 -10.21
N ASP A 538 -16.82 -12.38 -10.18
CA ASP A 538 -17.86 -11.92 -9.27
C ASP A 538 -19.22 -12.48 -9.70
N THR A 539 -19.67 -13.52 -8.99
CA THR A 539 -20.96 -14.16 -9.23
C THR A 539 -22.14 -13.21 -8.99
N GLU A 540 -21.92 -12.07 -8.34
CA GLU A 540 -22.92 -11.05 -8.09
C GLU A 540 -22.83 -9.82 -9.00
N ALA A 541 -21.96 -9.84 -10.01
CA ALA A 541 -21.78 -8.76 -10.97
C ALA A 541 -23.12 -8.27 -11.57
N ALA A 542 -23.27 -6.95 -11.72
CA ALA A 542 -24.49 -6.32 -12.20
C ALA A 542 -24.75 -6.61 -13.69
N SER A 543 -23.69 -6.77 -14.47
CA SER A 543 -23.66 -7.17 -15.88
C SER A 543 -24.27 -8.54 -16.14
N VAL A 544 -24.42 -9.39 -15.11
CA VAL A 544 -25.14 -10.65 -15.23
C VAL A 544 -26.56 -10.50 -14.69
N PRO A 545 -27.59 -10.54 -15.55
CA PRO A 545 -28.98 -10.42 -15.11
C PRO A 545 -29.30 -11.44 -14.02
N ARG A 546 -29.94 -10.99 -12.94
CA ARG A 546 -30.24 -11.84 -11.76
C ARG A 546 -30.95 -13.15 -12.14
N ALA A 547 -31.85 -13.11 -13.13
CA ALA A 547 -32.59 -14.28 -13.62
C ALA A 547 -31.72 -15.35 -14.33
N HIS A 548 -30.50 -14.99 -14.77
CA HIS A 548 -29.57 -15.89 -15.47
C HIS A 548 -28.30 -16.18 -14.68
N ARG A 549 -28.16 -15.59 -13.50
CA ARG A 549 -26.93 -15.62 -12.70
C ARG A 549 -26.46 -17.03 -12.38
N GLU A 550 -27.34 -17.88 -11.86
CA GLU A 550 -26.98 -19.27 -11.52
C GLU A 550 -26.54 -20.06 -12.74
N LYS A 551 -27.26 -19.91 -13.86
CA LYS A 551 -26.91 -20.57 -15.12
C LYS A 551 -25.55 -20.11 -15.65
N VAL A 552 -25.30 -18.81 -15.67
CA VAL A 552 -24.02 -18.23 -16.10
C VAL A 552 -22.87 -18.70 -15.21
N VAL A 553 -23.08 -18.72 -13.89
CA VAL A 553 -22.08 -19.20 -12.93
C VAL A 553 -21.80 -20.68 -13.13
N GLU A 554 -22.81 -21.51 -13.41
CA GLU A 554 -22.62 -22.93 -13.68
C GLU A 554 -21.93 -23.17 -15.03
N GLU A 555 -22.26 -22.41 -16.08
CA GLU A 555 -21.56 -22.46 -17.38
C GLU A 555 -20.08 -22.08 -17.25
N LEU A 556 -19.79 -21.00 -16.51
CA LEU A 556 -18.40 -20.60 -16.21
C LEU A 556 -17.68 -21.67 -15.40
N ARG A 557 -18.32 -22.19 -14.35
CA ARG A 557 -17.77 -23.27 -13.52
C ARG A 557 -17.43 -24.50 -14.37
N ALA A 558 -18.37 -24.99 -15.16
CA ALA A 558 -18.19 -26.16 -16.00
C ALA A 558 -17.09 -25.93 -17.05
N GLY A 559 -17.05 -24.75 -17.68
CA GLY A 559 -16.00 -24.38 -18.62
C GLY A 559 -14.62 -24.33 -17.97
N LEU A 560 -14.51 -23.76 -16.77
CA LEU A 560 -13.27 -23.70 -16.01
C LEU A 560 -12.79 -25.09 -15.60
N VAL A 561 -13.68 -25.94 -15.05
CA VAL A 561 -13.36 -27.34 -14.72
C VAL A 561 -12.81 -28.07 -15.95
N ALA A 562 -13.40 -27.87 -17.13
CA ALA A 562 -12.93 -28.51 -18.37
C ALA A 562 -11.54 -27.99 -18.82
N ILE A 563 -11.26 -26.69 -18.67
CA ILE A 563 -9.94 -26.11 -18.96
C ILE A 563 -8.90 -26.67 -17.97
N VAL A 564 -9.23 -26.71 -16.68
CA VAL A 564 -8.36 -27.25 -15.64
C VAL A 564 -8.10 -28.74 -15.85
N ASP A 565 -9.11 -29.55 -16.19
CA ASP A 565 -8.94 -30.95 -16.52
C ASP A 565 -7.90 -31.16 -17.64
N ARG A 566 -7.95 -30.34 -18.71
CA ARG A 566 -6.96 -30.41 -19.79
C ARG A 566 -5.56 -30.00 -19.32
N ALA A 567 -5.44 -28.92 -18.56
CA ALA A 567 -4.16 -28.46 -18.03
C ALA A 567 -3.52 -29.50 -17.09
N MET A 568 -4.33 -30.05 -16.19
CA MET A 568 -3.92 -31.08 -15.22
C MET A 568 -3.58 -32.41 -15.89
N ALA A 569 -4.32 -32.83 -16.91
CA ALA A 569 -4.05 -34.07 -17.62
C ALA A 569 -2.69 -34.06 -18.36
N GLN A 570 -2.20 -32.88 -18.75
CA GLN A 570 -0.94 -32.74 -19.47
C GLN A 570 0.26 -32.57 -18.53
N LYS A 571 0.28 -31.48 -17.76
CA LYS A 571 1.46 -31.02 -17.00
C LYS A 571 1.10 -30.28 -15.70
N GLY A 572 -0.13 -30.39 -15.23
CA GLY A 572 -0.54 -29.69 -14.01
C GLY A 572 0.06 -30.29 -12.75
N VAL A 573 0.43 -29.41 -11.82
CA VAL A 573 0.97 -29.78 -10.50
C VAL A 573 -0.15 -29.85 -9.47
N GLN A 574 -1.02 -28.85 -9.46
CA GLN A 574 -2.20 -28.78 -8.63
C GLN A 574 -3.16 -27.75 -9.20
N ALA A 575 -4.44 -27.90 -8.89
CA ALA A 575 -5.44 -26.89 -9.16
C ALA A 575 -6.59 -26.95 -8.17
N SER A 576 -7.31 -25.84 -8.03
CA SER A 576 -8.51 -25.77 -7.22
C SER A 576 -9.51 -24.81 -7.88
N VAL A 577 -10.76 -25.24 -7.95
CA VAL A 577 -11.94 -24.40 -8.22
C VAL A 577 -12.72 -24.30 -6.91
N PHE A 578 -13.04 -23.07 -6.51
CA PHE A 578 -13.62 -22.80 -5.20
C PHE A 578 -14.34 -21.44 -5.15
N ARG A 579 -15.18 -21.24 -4.14
CA ARG A 579 -15.88 -19.98 -3.90
C ARG A 579 -15.39 -19.27 -2.65
N VAL A 580 -15.22 -17.95 -2.73
CA VAL A 580 -14.71 -17.12 -1.63
C VAL A 580 -15.41 -15.76 -1.54
N GLY A 581 -15.21 -15.05 -0.44
CA GLY A 581 -15.73 -13.71 -0.19
C GLY A 581 -14.92 -12.58 -0.84
N ALA A 582 -13.67 -12.86 -1.26
CA ALA A 582 -12.79 -11.86 -1.87
C ALA A 582 -12.09 -12.35 -3.15
N PRO A 583 -11.71 -11.45 -4.07
CA PRO A 583 -10.84 -11.78 -5.20
C PRO A 583 -9.56 -12.51 -4.78
N SER A 584 -9.11 -13.45 -5.59
CA SER A 584 -7.87 -14.20 -5.35
C SER A 584 -6.73 -13.67 -6.21
N SER A 585 -5.49 -13.92 -5.79
CA SER A 585 -4.28 -13.59 -6.54
C SER A 585 -3.36 -14.80 -6.66
N MET A 586 -2.50 -14.79 -7.68
CA MET A 586 -1.46 -15.81 -7.80
C MET A 586 -0.43 -15.75 -6.65
N GLY A 587 -0.16 -14.55 -6.11
CA GLY A 587 0.89 -14.32 -5.11
C GLY A 587 0.57 -14.90 -3.74
N ALA A 588 -0.70 -14.84 -3.33
CA ALA A 588 -1.26 -15.49 -2.15
C ALA A 588 -2.79 -15.57 -2.28
N THR A 589 -3.36 -16.68 -1.86
CA THR A 589 -4.81 -16.86 -1.69
C THR A 589 -5.26 -16.37 -0.30
N ALA A 590 -6.55 -16.07 -0.15
CA ALA A 590 -7.13 -15.81 1.17
C ALA A 590 -6.88 -16.94 2.18
N TYR A 591 -6.82 -18.19 1.69
CA TYR A 591 -6.56 -19.38 2.51
C TYR A 591 -5.14 -19.36 3.06
N GLU A 592 -4.17 -19.16 2.16
CA GLU A 592 -2.75 -19.01 2.52
C GLU A 592 -2.54 -17.85 3.52
N THR A 593 -3.19 -16.70 3.31
CA THR A 593 -3.11 -15.57 4.23
C THR A 593 -3.67 -15.91 5.61
N ALA A 594 -4.84 -16.55 5.69
CA ALA A 594 -5.44 -17.00 6.95
C ALA A 594 -4.57 -18.04 7.68
N CYS A 595 -3.82 -18.85 6.93
CA CYS A 595 -2.85 -19.82 7.44
C CYS A 595 -1.43 -19.24 7.63
N ARG A 596 -1.25 -17.92 7.47
CA ARG A 596 0.03 -17.19 7.55
C ARG A 596 1.15 -17.81 6.73
N GLN A 597 0.82 -18.30 5.55
CA GLN A 597 1.79 -18.81 4.61
C GLN A 597 2.60 -17.63 4.03
N PRO A 598 3.91 -17.83 3.76
CA PRO A 598 4.74 -16.75 3.26
C PRO A 598 4.26 -16.33 1.86
N HIS A 599 4.19 -15.03 1.62
CA HIS A 599 3.80 -14.53 0.31
C HIS A 599 4.91 -14.84 -0.71
N ALA A 600 4.53 -14.93 -1.99
CA ALA A 600 5.44 -15.10 -3.13
C ALA A 600 6.14 -16.47 -3.28
N VAL A 601 5.89 -17.44 -2.39
CA VAL A 601 6.30 -18.84 -2.62
C VAL A 601 5.28 -19.65 -3.42
N GLY A 602 4.08 -19.11 -3.61
CA GLY A 602 2.96 -19.80 -4.29
C GLY A 602 3.18 -20.14 -5.76
N THR A 603 4.27 -19.70 -6.37
CA THR A 603 4.70 -20.10 -7.72
C THR A 603 6.03 -20.84 -7.72
N GLN A 604 6.66 -21.08 -6.56
CA GLN A 604 7.92 -21.80 -6.46
C GLN A 604 7.66 -23.28 -6.62
N ARG A 605 8.35 -23.91 -7.58
CA ARG A 605 8.19 -25.34 -7.93
C ARG A 605 8.25 -26.23 -6.70
N ALA A 606 9.31 -26.08 -5.89
CA ALA A 606 9.51 -26.88 -4.68
C ALA A 606 8.36 -26.76 -3.67
N PHE A 607 7.72 -25.58 -3.59
CA PHE A 607 6.56 -25.36 -2.73
C PHE A 607 5.31 -26.02 -3.33
N VAL A 608 4.96 -25.69 -4.59
CA VAL A 608 3.71 -26.16 -5.21
C VAL A 608 3.71 -27.66 -5.53
N THR A 609 4.86 -28.31 -5.66
CA THR A 609 4.91 -29.78 -5.82
C THR A 609 4.80 -30.53 -4.48
N ARG A 610 5.06 -29.85 -3.36
CA ARG A 610 5.08 -30.44 -2.02
C ARG A 610 3.79 -30.15 -1.25
N TYR A 611 3.24 -28.97 -1.42
CA TYR A 611 2.12 -28.46 -0.64
C TYR A 611 0.96 -28.01 -1.53
N LEU A 612 -0.26 -28.36 -1.13
CA LEU A 612 -1.48 -27.86 -1.73
C LEU A 612 -1.73 -26.43 -1.22
N ARG A 613 -1.95 -25.50 -2.14
CA ARG A 613 -2.12 -24.08 -1.82
C ARG A 613 -3.48 -23.76 -1.21
N VAL A 614 -4.54 -24.38 -1.74
CA VAL A 614 -5.91 -24.20 -1.26
C VAL A 614 -6.69 -25.49 -1.48
N PRO A 615 -7.28 -26.10 -0.43
CA PRO A 615 -8.27 -27.15 -0.62
C PRO A 615 -9.49 -26.48 -1.27
N GLY A 616 -9.81 -26.79 -2.52
CA GLY A 616 -10.93 -26.17 -3.21
C GLY A 616 -12.26 -26.69 -2.63
N ASP A 617 -13.19 -25.81 -2.31
CA ASP A 617 -14.51 -26.18 -1.74
C ASP A 617 -15.55 -26.65 -2.77
N ASP A 618 -15.10 -26.85 -4.01
CA ASP A 618 -15.84 -27.41 -5.12
C ASP A 618 -15.04 -28.56 -5.77
N THR A 619 -13.98 -28.25 -6.52
CA THR A 619 -13.15 -29.28 -7.19
C THR A 619 -11.68 -29.02 -6.98
N THR A 620 -10.92 -30.06 -6.61
CA THR A 620 -9.47 -30.02 -6.38
C THR A 620 -8.77 -31.06 -7.25
N TRP A 621 -7.63 -30.69 -7.82
CA TRP A 621 -6.75 -31.56 -8.59
C TRP A 621 -5.39 -31.67 -7.93
N LEU A 622 -4.91 -32.90 -7.81
CA LEU A 622 -3.62 -33.23 -7.22
C LEU A 622 -2.74 -33.88 -8.28
N GLY A 623 -1.60 -33.29 -8.58
CA GLY A 623 -0.59 -33.90 -9.44
C GLY A 623 0.05 -35.15 -8.80
N PRO A 624 0.85 -35.92 -9.56
CA PRO A 624 1.38 -37.21 -9.11
C PRO A 624 2.13 -37.15 -7.76
N THR A 625 2.95 -36.12 -7.55
CA THR A 625 3.73 -35.94 -6.31
C THR A 625 2.83 -35.75 -5.09
N LEU A 626 1.77 -34.94 -5.20
CA LEU A 626 0.82 -34.71 -4.12
C LEU A 626 -0.03 -35.96 -3.86
N VAL A 627 -0.42 -36.69 -4.91
CA VAL A 627 -1.14 -37.97 -4.77
C VAL A 627 -0.30 -39.03 -4.05
N ALA A 628 1.01 -39.06 -4.32
CA ALA A 628 1.95 -39.94 -3.62
C ALA A 628 2.06 -39.56 -2.14
N ALA A 629 2.23 -38.27 -1.83
CA ALA A 629 2.34 -37.76 -0.47
C ALA A 629 1.06 -37.95 0.36
N LEU A 630 -0.12 -37.90 -0.29
CA LEU A 630 -1.41 -38.11 0.37
C LEU A 630 -1.59 -39.55 0.91
N GLY A 631 -0.97 -40.54 0.27
CA GLY A 631 -1.09 -41.95 0.63
C GLY A 631 -2.48 -42.56 0.42
N GLU A 632 -2.62 -43.86 0.71
CA GLU A 632 -3.89 -44.59 0.54
C GLU A 632 -4.98 -44.13 1.50
N ALA A 633 -4.62 -43.83 2.75
CA ALA A 633 -5.57 -43.40 3.77
C ALA A 633 -6.25 -42.08 3.38
N GLY A 634 -5.48 -41.08 2.92
CA GLY A 634 -6.02 -39.82 2.44
C GLY A 634 -6.90 -39.99 1.21
N ARG A 635 -6.48 -40.81 0.22
CA ARG A 635 -7.32 -41.13 -0.96
C ARG A 635 -8.64 -41.80 -0.59
N GLY A 636 -8.59 -42.76 0.34
CA GLY A 636 -9.79 -43.42 0.85
C GLY A 636 -10.73 -42.45 1.59
N ALA A 637 -10.18 -41.46 2.30
CA ALA A 637 -10.96 -40.39 2.90
C ALA A 637 -11.64 -39.51 1.86
N LEU A 638 -10.91 -39.06 0.84
CA LEU A 638 -11.47 -38.25 -0.26
C LEU A 638 -12.61 -38.95 -0.99
N ALA A 639 -12.51 -40.26 -1.24
CA ALA A 639 -13.56 -41.05 -1.90
C ALA A 639 -14.88 -41.11 -1.09
N ARG A 640 -14.83 -40.88 0.24
CA ARG A 640 -16.02 -40.76 1.09
C ARG A 640 -16.65 -39.37 1.07
N LEU A 641 -15.89 -38.35 0.67
CA LEU A 641 -16.31 -36.94 0.66
C LEU A 641 -16.87 -36.53 -0.70
N GLY A 642 -16.30 -37.06 -1.78
CA GLY A 642 -16.55 -36.58 -3.13
C GLY A 642 -16.44 -37.66 -4.20
N ASP A 643 -16.62 -37.23 -5.44
CA ASP A 643 -16.34 -38.04 -6.61
C ASP A 643 -14.86 -37.91 -6.96
N VAL A 644 -14.16 -39.04 -6.85
CA VAL A 644 -12.71 -39.13 -7.03
C VAL A 644 -12.42 -39.92 -8.30
N GLY A 645 -11.65 -39.33 -9.21
CA GLY A 645 -11.30 -39.95 -10.49
C GLY A 645 -9.90 -39.59 -10.97
N PRO A 646 -9.29 -40.38 -11.87
CA PRO A 646 -7.99 -40.06 -12.43
C PRO A 646 -8.06 -38.82 -13.34
N CYS A 647 -6.99 -38.04 -13.37
CA CYS A 647 -6.81 -36.93 -14.31
C CYS A 647 -5.32 -36.85 -14.72
N GLY A 648 -4.99 -37.34 -15.91
CA GLY A 648 -3.61 -37.58 -16.30
C GLY A 648 -2.92 -38.55 -15.34
N GLY A 649 -1.73 -38.19 -14.85
CA GLY A 649 -1.03 -38.93 -13.80
C GLY A 649 -1.48 -38.61 -12.37
N GLY A 650 -2.47 -37.74 -12.21
CA GLY A 650 -2.96 -37.23 -10.93
C GLY A 650 -4.37 -37.68 -10.57
N LEU A 651 -4.98 -36.96 -9.63
CA LEU A 651 -6.30 -37.20 -9.09
C LEU A 651 -7.16 -35.94 -9.22
N ARG A 652 -8.43 -36.09 -9.61
CA ARG A 652 -9.47 -35.09 -9.49
C ARG A 652 -10.43 -35.48 -8.37
N VAL A 653 -10.81 -34.52 -7.56
CA VAL A 653 -11.74 -34.67 -6.43
C VAL A 653 -12.81 -33.59 -6.55
N THR A 654 -14.06 -33.98 -6.80
CA THR A 654 -15.21 -33.07 -6.78
C THR A 654 -16.01 -33.32 -5.51
N LEU A 655 -16.12 -32.31 -4.64
CA LEU A 655 -16.80 -32.42 -3.37
C LEU A 655 -18.32 -32.51 -3.60
N ARG A 656 -19.00 -33.50 -2.99
CA ARG A 656 -20.46 -33.67 -3.15
C ARG A 656 -21.26 -32.65 -2.35
N ASP A 657 -20.73 -32.24 -1.22
CA ASP A 657 -21.37 -31.30 -0.30
C ASP A 657 -20.33 -30.35 0.29
N ARG A 658 -20.48 -29.06 -0.01
CA ARG A 658 -19.62 -27.98 0.47
C ARG A 658 -19.60 -27.86 1.99
N ALA A 659 -20.67 -28.27 2.69
CA ALA A 659 -20.70 -28.26 4.15
C ALA A 659 -19.63 -29.18 4.78
N ARG A 660 -19.13 -30.16 4.01
CA ARG A 660 -18.08 -31.09 4.42
C ARG A 660 -16.66 -30.59 4.17
N PHE A 661 -16.50 -29.28 3.89
CA PHE A 661 -15.20 -28.67 3.63
C PHE A 661 -14.17 -28.93 4.75
N ALA A 662 -14.57 -28.85 6.01
CA ALA A 662 -13.67 -29.14 7.13
C ALA A 662 -13.16 -30.59 7.12
N GLU A 663 -13.99 -31.56 6.72
CA GLU A 663 -13.56 -32.96 6.55
C GLU A 663 -12.60 -33.11 5.36
N LEU A 664 -12.80 -32.34 4.29
CA LEU A 664 -11.89 -32.28 3.14
C LEU A 664 -10.52 -31.77 3.56
N GLU A 665 -10.45 -30.69 4.35
CA GLU A 665 -9.18 -30.18 4.87
C GLU A 665 -8.45 -31.24 5.72
N GLN A 666 -9.17 -31.98 6.58
CA GLN A 666 -8.59 -33.06 7.37
C GLN A 666 -8.06 -34.19 6.49
N ALA A 667 -8.79 -34.57 5.43
CA ALA A 667 -8.33 -35.57 4.47
C ALA A 667 -7.08 -35.12 3.71
N LEU A 668 -6.93 -33.81 3.47
CA LEU A 668 -5.79 -33.20 2.78
C LEU A 668 -4.69 -32.70 3.73
N ALA A 669 -4.83 -32.89 5.04
CA ALA A 669 -3.91 -32.37 6.05
C ALA A 669 -2.42 -32.68 5.82
N PRO A 670 -2.01 -33.85 5.26
CA PRO A 670 -0.61 -34.12 4.92
C PRO A 670 -0.05 -33.24 3.80
N LEU A 671 -0.91 -32.64 2.98
CA LEU A 671 -0.55 -31.74 1.89
C LEU A 671 -0.63 -30.27 2.28
N LEU A 672 -1.21 -29.96 3.44
CA LEU A 672 -1.40 -28.59 3.92
C LEU A 672 -0.29 -28.25 4.92
N PRO A 673 0.65 -27.36 4.56
CA PRO A 673 1.83 -27.09 5.37
C PRO A 673 1.44 -26.43 6.68
N THR A 674 2.19 -26.72 7.75
CA THR A 674 2.15 -25.86 8.94
C THR A 674 2.83 -24.52 8.67
N TYR A 675 2.63 -23.56 9.57
CA TYR A 675 3.32 -22.27 9.52
C TYR A 675 4.85 -22.44 9.46
N GLU A 676 5.38 -23.30 10.33
CA GLU A 676 6.82 -23.56 10.47
C GLU A 676 7.40 -24.19 9.22
N GLU A 677 6.73 -25.19 8.66
CA GLU A 677 7.15 -25.90 7.45
C GLU A 677 7.25 -24.96 6.25
N ALA A 678 6.21 -24.15 6.04
CA ALA A 678 6.18 -23.20 4.94
C ALA A 678 7.23 -22.10 5.08
N HIS A 679 7.41 -21.57 6.30
CA HIS A 679 8.43 -20.56 6.57
C HIS A 679 9.85 -21.11 6.48
N ALA A 680 10.08 -22.36 6.90
CA ALA A 680 11.37 -23.02 6.72
C ALA A 680 11.71 -23.15 5.23
N LEU A 681 10.77 -23.67 4.44
CA LEU A 681 10.95 -23.80 2.99
C LEU A 681 11.15 -22.43 2.32
N ALA A 682 10.38 -21.41 2.72
CA ALA A 682 10.52 -20.06 2.18
C ALA A 682 11.90 -19.45 2.48
N ARG A 683 12.47 -19.66 3.67
CA ARG A 683 13.82 -19.19 3.99
C ARG A 683 14.86 -19.83 3.08
N THR A 684 14.81 -21.14 2.91
CA THR A 684 15.68 -21.88 1.99
C THR A 684 15.57 -21.35 0.55
N LEU A 685 14.34 -21.14 0.07
CA LEU A 685 14.09 -20.72 -1.30
C LEU A 685 14.49 -19.26 -1.57
N LEU A 686 14.20 -18.35 -0.63
CA LEU A 686 14.37 -16.91 -0.84
C LEU A 686 15.75 -16.38 -0.43
N ARG A 687 16.45 -17.05 0.50
CA ARG A 687 17.77 -16.62 0.97
C ARG A 687 18.91 -17.41 0.35
N GLY A 688 18.61 -18.46 -0.40
CA GLY A 688 19.63 -19.38 -0.93
C GLY A 688 20.40 -20.11 0.18
N GLU A 689 19.87 -20.12 1.41
CA GLU A 689 20.41 -20.90 2.53
C GLU A 689 20.25 -22.39 2.19
N SER A 690 21.29 -23.20 2.38
CA SER A 690 21.18 -24.65 2.18
C SER A 690 20.12 -25.22 3.14
N ALA A 691 19.21 -26.03 2.61
CA ALA A 691 18.11 -26.65 3.33
C ALA A 691 18.56 -27.44 4.57
#